data_AF-A0A835CY73-F1
#
_entry.id   AF-A0A835CY73-F1
#
_cell.length_a   1.000
_cell.length_b   1.000
_cell.length_c   1.000
_cell.angle_alpha   90.00
_cell.angle_beta   90.00
_cell.angle_gamma   90.00
#
_symmetry.space_group_name_H-M   'P 1'
#
loop_
_entity.id
_entity.type
_entity.pdbx_description
1 polymer ?
#
loop_
_entity_poly.entity_id
_entity_poly.type
_entity_poly.pdbx_seq_one_letter_code
_entity_poly.pdbx_strand_id
1 'polypeptide(L)'
;METQVSNGGSVCKRSSRTTVGSRNYDENLMDELIEKHLGGTLKKRNRTKEDMEKETETEAMIALSLGFPIDALLEEEIKAGVVSKLGGKEQNDYIVVRNHILARWRDNVRTWLSKGQIKETVSSEYELLICSAYDFLLSHGYINFGVSPSITSHILEEATEGSVIIVGSGLSGLAAARQLLSFGFKVVVLEGRNRSGGRVYTQKMHWKGKFAAVDLGGSVITGIHANPLGVLARQLSIPLHKVRDKCPLYKPDGAPVDEEIDSKVEVIFNKLLDKATQLRQIMGGFANDISLGSVVETLRQLYAVARGTEERQFLDWHLANLEYANAGCLSNLSAAYWDQDDPYEMGGDHCLLAGGNWRLIKALCEEVPIFYGKTVLTIRYGNEGVEVVTGDQVFRADMVLCTVPLGVLKNRTIRFEPELPERKIAAIDRLGFGLLNKVAMVFPHVFWGEDIDTFGCLNRDSRTRGEFFLFYSYHTVSGGPVLIALVAGEAALTFECTDPSTLLHRVLSILRGIYSPKGIDVPNPIQTICTRWGSDPLCHGSYSHVRVGSSGSDYDILAENVGGRLFFAGEATNRKFPASMHGAFLSGLREASCILRATRIWQNNCRKSLQKNMGPSNDVLIDLFKNPDLAFGNFSFIFDSSTEEPKSMGLMRVGFGKSRNDFSSKRSCGKGLEKSCQQSLNLPLQLYTVLSREQAHDLQLVTGGDESKLSFLCRNLGLKLMGPSGLGSLVVEAAHIEAIEVEQPSGLGMSPPACFAEAMPRSGVKRLEGEGVEGDIPSYSPFLALTAEGSAERMIRSPVQGSHHPSSPAIATIPIVEEDGVGCREIEDCHFL
;
A
#
# COMPACT_ATOMS: atom_id res chain seq x y z
N MET A 1 39.55 72.85 -3.38
CA MET A 1 39.51 74.00 -4.31
C MET A 1 38.88 73.54 -5.61
N GLU A 2 38.19 74.43 -6.30
CA GLU A 2 37.44 74.10 -7.52
C GLU A 2 38.33 74.03 -8.75
N THR A 3 37.93 73.27 -9.76
CA THR A 3 37.46 73.84 -11.04
C THR A 3 36.87 72.75 -11.95
N GLN A 4 35.92 73.13 -12.79
CA GLN A 4 35.43 72.32 -13.91
C GLN A 4 36.17 72.72 -15.19
N VAL A 5 36.25 71.80 -16.17
CA VAL A 5 35.71 71.97 -17.54
C VAL A 5 35.90 70.63 -18.29
N SER A 6 35.11 70.39 -19.34
CA SER A 6 34.86 69.08 -19.93
C SER A 6 35.52 68.84 -21.30
N ASN A 7 35.73 67.55 -21.65
CA ASN A 7 35.17 66.86 -22.82
C ASN A 7 36.05 65.68 -23.27
N GLY A 8 35.45 64.54 -23.63
CA GLY A 8 36.17 63.45 -24.31
C GLY A 8 35.58 62.04 -24.21
N GLY A 9 34.77 61.65 -25.20
CA GLY A 9 34.74 60.29 -25.78
C GLY A 9 34.58 59.05 -24.87
N SER A 10 33.32 58.61 -24.72
CA SER A 10 32.87 57.25 -24.37
C SER A 10 33.88 56.10 -24.43
N VAL A 11 34.01 55.36 -23.31
CA VAL A 11 34.59 54.01 -23.24
C VAL A 11 33.56 53.09 -22.57
N CYS A 12 33.30 51.90 -23.14
CA CYS A 12 32.31 50.96 -22.61
C CYS A 12 32.80 49.50 -22.69
N LYS A 13 32.27 48.67 -21.76
CA LYS A 13 32.48 47.22 -21.55
C LYS A 13 33.76 46.79 -20.82
N ARG A 14 33.64 46.68 -19.49
CA ARG A 14 34.12 45.50 -18.73
C ARG A 14 32.89 44.81 -18.14
N SER A 15 32.72 43.52 -18.41
CA SER A 15 31.61 42.73 -17.86
C SER A 15 31.87 42.34 -16.40
N SER A 16 30.79 42.26 -15.63
CA SER A 16 30.80 41.80 -14.24
C SER A 16 31.04 40.29 -14.14
N ARG A 17 31.50 39.83 -12.97
CA ARG A 17 31.55 38.41 -12.62
C ARG A 17 30.12 37.85 -12.61
N THR A 18 29.84 36.84 -13.43
CA THR A 18 28.62 36.03 -13.32
C THR A 18 28.72 35.10 -12.12
N THR A 19 27.77 35.19 -11.20
CA THR A 19 27.57 34.21 -10.12
C THR A 19 26.99 32.92 -10.69
N VAL A 20 27.54 31.78 -10.28
CA VAL A 20 27.02 30.46 -10.67
C VAL A 20 25.66 30.25 -10.01
N GLY A 21 24.63 30.00 -10.81
CA GLY A 21 23.28 29.73 -10.32
C GLY A 21 23.15 28.30 -9.78
N SER A 22 22.75 28.16 -8.53
CA SER A 22 22.38 26.86 -7.94
C SER A 22 21.11 26.33 -8.63
N ARG A 23 21.21 25.21 -9.33
CA ARG A 23 20.11 24.58 -10.10
C ARG A 23 19.64 23.27 -9.48
N ASN A 24 19.15 23.35 -8.24
CA ASN A 24 18.27 22.31 -7.72
C ASN A 24 16.88 22.47 -8.35
N TYR A 25 16.07 21.41 -8.38
CA TYR A 25 14.64 21.57 -8.61
C TYR A 25 14.04 22.20 -7.35
N ASP A 26 13.53 23.42 -7.50
CA ASP A 26 12.90 24.16 -6.41
C ASP A 26 11.39 24.16 -6.63
N GLU A 27 10.66 23.43 -5.79
CA GLU A 27 9.19 23.42 -5.86
C GLU A 27 8.59 24.80 -5.61
N ASN A 28 9.30 25.77 -5.00
CA ASN A 28 8.81 27.14 -4.94
C ASN A 28 8.54 27.76 -6.34
N LEU A 29 9.09 27.21 -7.43
CA LEU A 29 8.75 27.62 -8.80
C LEU A 29 7.49 26.94 -9.37
N MET A 30 7.16 25.75 -8.87
CA MET A 30 5.87 25.10 -9.15
C MET A 30 4.77 25.66 -8.24
N ASP A 31 5.06 25.89 -6.97
CA ASP A 31 4.20 26.63 -6.05
C ASP A 31 4.04 28.09 -6.54
N GLU A 32 5.05 28.77 -7.13
CA GLU A 32 4.81 30.03 -7.86
C GLU A 32 3.87 29.84 -9.06
N LEU A 33 4.06 28.81 -9.89
CA LEU A 33 3.16 28.54 -11.03
C LEU A 33 1.71 28.25 -10.58
N ILE A 34 1.54 27.64 -9.41
CA ILE A 34 0.27 27.30 -8.78
C ILE A 34 -0.34 28.54 -8.11
N GLU A 35 0.35 29.25 -7.22
CA GLU A 35 -0.11 30.50 -6.59
C GLU A 35 -0.47 31.58 -7.62
N LYS A 36 0.26 31.65 -8.73
CA LYS A 36 0.07 32.61 -9.83
C LYS A 36 -1.08 32.21 -10.77
N HIS A 37 -1.57 30.98 -10.68
CA HIS A 37 -2.82 30.52 -11.33
C HIS A 37 -4.03 30.46 -10.39
N LEU A 38 -3.83 30.19 -9.10
CA LEU A 38 -4.88 30.06 -8.07
C LEU A 38 -5.18 31.38 -7.34
N GLY A 39 -4.25 32.34 -7.36
CA GLY A 39 -4.46 33.71 -6.86
C GLY A 39 -4.19 33.88 -5.36
N GLY A 40 -2.96 34.24 -5.02
CA GLY A 40 -2.53 34.43 -3.63
C GLY A 40 -3.39 35.42 -2.80
N THR A 41 -3.71 35.01 -1.57
CA THR A 41 -4.43 35.74 -0.50
C THR A 41 -5.87 36.22 -0.78
N LEU A 42 -6.80 35.63 -0.03
CA LEU A 42 -8.22 35.97 0.01
C LEU A 42 -8.51 37.46 0.27
N LYS A 43 -8.83 38.21 -0.79
CA LYS A 43 -9.82 39.29 -0.72
C LYS A 43 -11.12 38.78 -1.32
N LYS A 44 -12.22 38.87 -0.57
CA LYS A 44 -13.56 38.44 -1.03
C LYS A 44 -13.91 39.11 -2.36
N ARG A 45 -13.84 38.33 -3.43
CA ARG A 45 -14.30 38.65 -4.77
C ARG A 45 -15.36 37.61 -5.11
N ASN A 46 -16.51 38.03 -5.63
CA ASN A 46 -17.57 37.09 -5.97
C ASN A 46 -17.06 36.16 -7.08
N ARG A 47 -16.91 34.87 -6.75
CA ARG A 47 -16.47 33.83 -7.70
C ARG A 47 -17.55 33.69 -8.78
N THR A 48 -17.13 33.60 -10.03
CA THR A 48 -18.05 33.28 -11.13
C THR A 48 -18.35 31.78 -11.15
N LYS A 49 -19.35 31.37 -11.94
CA LYS A 49 -19.63 29.94 -12.16
C LYS A 49 -18.46 29.24 -12.86
N GLU A 50 -17.82 29.92 -13.81
CA GLU A 50 -16.64 29.45 -14.55
C GLU A 50 -15.43 29.23 -13.63
N ASP A 51 -15.21 30.11 -12.63
CA ASP A 51 -14.16 29.94 -11.62
C ASP A 51 -14.37 28.66 -10.77
N MET A 52 -15.63 28.35 -10.43
CA MET A 52 -15.98 27.16 -9.64
C MET A 52 -15.86 25.87 -10.46
N GLU A 53 -16.30 25.89 -11.72
CA GLU A 53 -16.21 24.72 -12.61
C GLU A 53 -14.74 24.34 -12.85
N LYS A 54 -13.88 25.32 -13.14
CA LYS A 54 -12.44 25.13 -13.29
C LYS A 54 -11.74 24.65 -12.01
N GLU A 55 -12.21 25.07 -10.84
CA GLU A 55 -11.73 24.52 -9.56
C GLU A 55 -12.05 23.03 -9.47
N THR A 56 -13.31 22.63 -9.69
CA THR A 56 -13.70 21.21 -9.64
C THR A 56 -13.01 20.33 -10.69
N GLU A 57 -12.72 20.86 -11.89
CA GLU A 57 -11.87 20.17 -12.88
C GLU A 57 -10.45 19.94 -12.35
N THR A 58 -9.87 20.95 -11.70
CA THR A 58 -8.51 20.87 -11.12
C THR A 58 -8.46 19.85 -9.97
N GLU A 59 -9.48 19.84 -9.10
CA GLU A 59 -9.60 18.86 -8.01
C GLU A 59 -9.79 17.43 -8.53
N ALA A 60 -10.58 17.25 -9.59
CA ALA A 60 -10.72 15.96 -10.26
C ALA A 60 -9.41 15.47 -10.90
N MET A 61 -8.63 16.36 -11.51
CA MET A 61 -7.30 16.01 -12.05
C MET A 61 -6.29 15.68 -10.95
N ILE A 62 -6.35 16.35 -9.80
CA ILE A 62 -5.56 15.95 -8.62
C ILE A 62 -5.98 14.56 -8.16
N ALA A 63 -7.28 14.29 -7.98
CA ALA A 63 -7.78 12.98 -7.56
C ALA A 63 -7.38 11.85 -8.54
N LEU A 64 -7.47 12.11 -9.84
CA LEU A 64 -6.99 11.21 -10.90
C LEU A 64 -5.50 10.88 -10.76
N SER A 65 -4.66 11.89 -10.47
CA SER A 65 -3.24 11.67 -10.21
C SER A 65 -2.96 10.79 -8.98
N LEU A 66 -3.94 10.65 -8.07
CA LEU A 66 -3.85 9.76 -6.90
C LEU A 66 -4.50 8.39 -7.13
N GLY A 67 -4.93 8.11 -8.37
CA GLY A 67 -5.54 6.84 -8.78
C GLY A 67 -7.05 6.76 -8.59
N PHE A 68 -7.73 7.85 -8.24
CA PHE A 68 -9.21 7.87 -8.15
C PHE A 68 -9.81 8.21 -9.52
N PRO A 69 -10.74 7.40 -10.08
CA PRO A 69 -11.42 7.76 -11.32
C PRO A 69 -12.27 9.03 -11.15
N ILE A 70 -12.36 9.81 -12.23
CA ILE A 70 -13.02 11.13 -12.26
C ILE A 70 -14.50 11.04 -11.87
N ASP A 71 -15.19 10.03 -12.39
CA ASP A 71 -16.64 9.86 -12.43
C ASP A 71 -17.14 8.58 -11.73
N ALA A 72 -16.24 7.82 -11.10
CA ALA A 72 -16.54 6.56 -10.42
C ALA A 72 -15.95 6.46 -9.01
N LEU A 73 -16.38 5.41 -8.30
CA LEU A 73 -15.82 4.98 -7.02
C LEU A 73 -14.76 3.89 -7.25
N LEU A 74 -13.78 3.82 -6.35
CA LEU A 74 -12.87 2.67 -6.27
C LEU A 74 -13.59 1.41 -5.76
N GLU A 75 -13.07 0.22 -6.07
CA GLU A 75 -13.55 -1.03 -5.46
C GLU A 75 -13.43 -0.99 -3.93
N GLU A 76 -12.35 -0.37 -3.44
CA GLU A 76 -12.10 -0.15 -2.02
C GLU A 76 -13.15 0.78 -1.38
N GLU A 77 -13.66 1.78 -2.11
CA GLU A 77 -14.73 2.70 -1.68
C GLU A 77 -16.10 2.01 -1.67
N ILE A 78 -16.43 1.28 -2.74
CA ILE A 78 -17.66 0.47 -2.84
C ILE A 78 -17.71 -0.55 -1.70
N LYS A 79 -16.59 -1.24 -1.44
CA LYS A 79 -16.45 -2.23 -0.36
C LYS A 79 -16.47 -1.62 1.05
N ALA A 80 -16.12 -0.34 1.19
CA ALA A 80 -16.25 0.40 2.44
C ALA A 80 -17.67 0.92 2.69
N GLY A 81 -18.54 0.94 1.66
CA GLY A 81 -19.92 1.42 1.77
C GLY A 81 -20.00 2.95 1.95
N VAL A 82 -19.16 3.70 1.23
CA VAL A 82 -19.02 5.16 1.42
C VAL A 82 -20.26 5.98 1.04
N VAL A 83 -21.19 5.39 0.29
CA VAL A 83 -22.51 5.95 -0.09
C VAL A 83 -23.59 4.89 0.09
N SER A 84 -24.83 5.31 0.35
CA SER A 84 -25.98 4.42 0.58
C SER A 84 -26.46 3.73 -0.69
N LYS A 85 -26.38 4.40 -1.85
CA LYS A 85 -26.73 3.83 -3.16
C LYS A 85 -25.64 4.08 -4.20
N LEU A 86 -25.33 3.02 -4.96
CA LEU A 86 -24.44 3.08 -6.12
C LEU A 86 -25.19 3.62 -7.34
N GLY A 87 -24.59 4.59 -8.04
CA GLY A 87 -25.21 5.34 -9.12
C GLY A 87 -26.21 6.39 -8.64
N GLY A 88 -26.22 7.55 -9.31
CA GLY A 88 -27.11 8.67 -8.98
C GLY A 88 -26.43 9.80 -8.20
N LYS A 89 -27.22 10.72 -7.66
CA LYS A 89 -26.72 12.00 -7.11
C LYS A 89 -25.75 11.83 -5.94
N GLU A 90 -26.06 10.94 -4.99
CA GLU A 90 -25.23 10.71 -3.79
C GLU A 90 -23.77 10.34 -4.15
N GLN A 91 -23.59 9.45 -5.14
CA GLN A 91 -22.26 9.07 -5.63
C GLN A 91 -21.52 10.26 -6.26
N ASN A 92 -22.21 11.07 -7.07
CA ASN A 92 -21.60 12.22 -7.73
C ASN A 92 -21.22 13.31 -6.73
N ASP A 93 -22.09 13.62 -5.76
CA ASP A 93 -21.80 14.55 -4.67
C ASP A 93 -20.61 14.06 -3.84
N TYR A 94 -20.57 12.76 -3.50
CA TYR A 94 -19.47 12.14 -2.76
C TYR A 94 -18.15 12.26 -3.53
N ILE A 95 -18.14 12.01 -4.84
CA ILE A 95 -16.96 12.12 -5.71
C ILE A 95 -16.39 13.54 -5.67
N VAL A 96 -17.24 14.58 -5.75
CA VAL A 96 -16.80 15.97 -5.64
C VAL A 96 -16.22 16.25 -4.25
N VAL A 97 -16.90 15.84 -3.16
CA VAL A 97 -16.41 16.05 -1.78
C VAL A 97 -15.09 15.31 -1.52
N ARG A 98 -14.94 14.08 -2.02
CA ARG A 98 -13.70 13.28 -1.99
C ARG A 98 -12.55 14.00 -2.71
N ASN A 99 -12.79 14.44 -3.94
CA ASN A 99 -11.79 15.14 -4.76
C ASN A 99 -11.35 16.45 -4.09
N HIS A 100 -12.30 17.21 -3.52
CA HIS A 100 -12.03 18.41 -2.73
C HIS A 100 -11.14 18.12 -1.50
N ILE A 101 -11.48 17.11 -0.69
CA ILE A 101 -10.67 16.73 0.48
C ILE A 101 -9.24 16.33 0.09
N LEU A 102 -9.08 15.59 -1.01
CA LEU A 102 -7.76 15.22 -1.56
C LEU A 102 -6.96 16.46 -1.99
N ALA A 103 -7.58 17.37 -2.74
CA ALA A 103 -6.94 18.60 -3.21
C ALA A 103 -6.54 19.53 -2.05
N ARG A 104 -7.47 19.78 -1.11
CA ARG A 104 -7.24 20.60 0.10
C ARG A 104 -6.12 20.06 1.00
N TRP A 105 -5.84 18.75 0.98
CA TRP A 105 -4.67 18.19 1.66
C TRP A 105 -3.39 18.26 0.81
N ARG A 106 -3.46 18.02 -0.51
CA ARG A 106 -2.31 18.08 -1.42
C ARG A 106 -1.72 19.49 -1.55
N ASP A 107 -2.57 20.51 -1.42
CA ASP A 107 -2.24 21.93 -1.22
C ASP A 107 -1.18 22.10 -0.10
N ASN A 108 -1.50 21.69 1.13
CA ASN A 108 -0.57 21.76 2.27
C ASN A 108 -0.40 20.42 3.00
N VAL A 109 0.42 19.54 2.42
CA VAL A 109 0.77 18.22 2.98
C VAL A 109 1.52 18.27 4.31
N ARG A 110 1.89 19.46 4.81
CA ARG A 110 2.62 19.65 6.08
C ARG A 110 1.69 19.81 7.27
N THR A 111 0.45 20.25 7.05
CA THR A 111 -0.55 20.44 8.12
C THR A 111 -1.51 19.25 8.19
N TRP A 112 -1.99 18.93 9.39
CA TRP A 112 -3.15 18.05 9.52
C TRP A 112 -4.40 18.76 8.98
N LEU A 113 -5.04 18.17 7.98
CA LEU A 113 -6.36 18.59 7.52
C LEU A 113 -7.42 17.96 8.43
N SER A 114 -8.18 18.78 9.14
CA SER A 114 -9.29 18.32 9.99
C SER A 114 -10.64 18.35 9.26
N LYS A 115 -11.62 17.56 9.74
CA LYS A 115 -13.02 17.66 9.28
C LYS A 115 -13.59 19.08 9.43
N GLY A 116 -13.14 19.86 10.43
CA GLY A 116 -13.59 21.24 10.64
C GLY A 116 -13.28 22.15 9.45
N GLN A 117 -12.03 22.13 8.99
CA GLN A 117 -11.57 22.94 7.85
C GLN A 117 -12.24 22.59 6.51
N ILE A 118 -12.85 21.41 6.39
CA ILE A 118 -13.64 21.02 5.21
C ILE A 118 -15.10 21.49 5.32
N LYS A 119 -15.66 21.59 6.54
CA LYS A 119 -16.98 22.22 6.78
C LYS A 119 -16.98 23.73 6.60
N GLU A 120 -15.79 24.35 6.54
CA GLU A 120 -15.61 25.77 6.19
C GLU A 120 -15.67 26.02 4.68
N THR A 121 -15.45 24.99 3.84
CA THR A 121 -15.43 25.11 2.37
C THR A 121 -16.57 24.35 1.67
N VAL A 122 -17.11 23.30 2.28
CA VAL A 122 -18.22 22.48 1.74
C VAL A 122 -19.51 22.75 2.52
N SER A 123 -20.64 22.84 1.81
CA SER A 123 -21.96 23.08 2.39
C SER A 123 -22.34 22.02 3.43
N SER A 124 -22.99 22.44 4.52
CA SER A 124 -23.37 21.57 5.64
C SER A 124 -24.42 20.51 5.29
N GLU A 125 -25.10 20.65 4.14
CA GLU A 125 -25.98 19.59 3.61
C GLU A 125 -25.22 18.30 3.25
N TYR A 126 -23.90 18.40 3.00
CA TYR A 126 -23.03 17.27 2.68
C TYR A 126 -22.28 16.70 3.90
N GLU A 127 -22.63 17.06 5.14
CA GLU A 127 -21.99 16.62 6.40
C GLU A 127 -21.66 15.12 6.44
N LEU A 128 -22.59 14.28 5.96
CA LEU A 128 -22.43 12.83 5.92
C LEU A 128 -21.39 12.38 4.89
N LEU A 129 -21.39 12.98 3.71
CA LEU A 129 -20.42 12.68 2.66
C LEU A 129 -19.03 13.21 3.03
N ILE A 130 -18.95 14.38 3.69
CA ILE A 130 -17.72 14.90 4.30
C ILE A 130 -17.18 13.90 5.32
N CYS A 131 -18.02 13.40 6.23
CA CYS A 131 -17.61 12.41 7.22
C CYS A 131 -17.16 11.10 6.58
N SER A 132 -17.93 10.57 5.64
CA SER A 132 -17.65 9.30 4.93
C SER A 132 -16.36 9.36 4.13
N ALA A 133 -16.21 10.36 3.25
CA ALA A 133 -15.03 10.57 2.42
C ALA A 133 -13.78 10.82 3.30
N TYR A 134 -13.87 11.69 4.30
CA TYR A 134 -12.74 11.95 5.19
C TYR A 134 -12.31 10.69 5.96
N ASP A 135 -13.25 9.94 6.55
CA ASP A 135 -12.91 8.74 7.32
C ASP A 135 -12.38 7.62 6.43
N PHE A 136 -12.88 7.48 5.20
CA PHE A 136 -12.31 6.59 4.19
C PHE A 136 -10.86 7.00 3.84
N LEU A 137 -10.66 8.26 3.42
CA LEU A 137 -9.37 8.78 2.97
C LEU A 137 -8.31 8.76 4.09
N LEU A 138 -8.69 9.07 5.33
CA LEU A 138 -7.80 9.00 6.50
C LEU A 138 -7.44 7.55 6.85
N SER A 139 -8.43 6.66 6.95
CA SER A 139 -8.19 5.27 7.35
C SER A 139 -7.39 4.46 6.33
N HIS A 140 -7.46 4.81 5.04
CA HIS A 140 -6.67 4.19 3.98
C HIS A 140 -5.33 4.93 3.69
N GLY A 141 -5.07 6.06 4.36
CA GLY A 141 -3.79 6.78 4.27
C GLY A 141 -3.62 7.63 3.00
N TYR A 142 -4.70 8.13 2.40
CA TYR A 142 -4.64 9.06 1.27
C TYR A 142 -4.40 10.52 1.69
N ILE A 143 -4.81 10.87 2.91
CA ILE A 143 -4.58 12.18 3.56
C ILE A 143 -3.92 11.99 4.93
N ASN A 144 -3.32 13.05 5.47
CA ASN A 144 -2.75 13.13 6.83
C ASN A 144 -1.70 12.07 7.19
N PHE A 145 -1.09 11.39 6.21
CA PHE A 145 0.00 10.44 6.44
C PHE A 145 1.37 11.13 6.48
N GLY A 146 2.34 10.49 7.12
CA GLY A 146 3.76 10.85 7.01
C GLY A 146 4.42 11.28 8.31
N VAL A 147 5.21 12.36 8.23
CA VAL A 147 6.28 12.71 9.21
C VAL A 147 6.36 14.19 9.57
N SER A 148 5.41 15.03 9.12
CA SER A 148 5.36 16.43 9.55
C SER A 148 5.00 16.54 11.04
N PRO A 149 5.57 17.49 11.83
CA PRO A 149 5.23 17.63 13.25
C PRO A 149 3.73 17.84 13.54
N SER A 150 3.00 18.51 12.65
CA SER A 150 1.54 18.66 12.75
C SER A 150 0.77 17.35 12.55
N ILE A 151 1.41 16.31 12.03
CA ILE A 151 0.86 14.97 11.85
C ILE A 151 1.31 14.05 12.98
N THR A 152 2.57 14.17 13.44
CA THR A 152 3.06 13.37 14.58
C THR A 152 2.33 13.72 15.88
N SER A 153 1.91 14.98 16.06
CA SER A 153 1.06 15.42 17.18
C SER A 153 -0.35 14.80 17.24
N HIS A 154 -0.72 13.95 16.28
CA HIS A 154 -1.95 13.15 16.30
C HIS A 154 -1.72 11.65 16.60
N ILE A 155 -0.48 11.25 16.89
CA ILE A 155 -0.20 9.95 17.52
C ILE A 155 -0.69 10.01 18.98
N LEU A 156 -1.41 8.99 19.42
CA LEU A 156 -1.93 8.93 20.79
C LEU A 156 -0.85 8.44 21.77
N GLU A 157 -0.69 9.13 22.89
CA GLU A 157 0.25 8.76 23.96
C GLU A 157 -0.15 7.45 24.67
N GLU A 158 -1.45 7.20 24.80
CA GLU A 158 -2.02 5.96 25.33
C GLU A 158 -2.69 5.15 24.20
N ALA A 159 -2.44 3.84 24.17
CA ALA A 159 -3.06 2.94 23.19
C ALA A 159 -4.53 2.65 23.57
N THR A 160 -5.44 2.89 22.63
CA THR A 160 -6.89 2.75 22.79
C THR A 160 -7.48 1.54 22.04
N GLU A 161 -6.73 0.95 21.11
CA GLU A 161 -7.09 -0.24 20.33
C GLU A 161 -6.21 -1.44 20.77
N GLY A 162 -6.08 -2.47 19.94
CA GLY A 162 -5.28 -3.67 20.23
C GLY A 162 -3.76 -3.45 20.11
N SER A 163 -3.03 -4.57 20.17
CA SER A 163 -1.57 -4.64 20.02
C SER A 163 -1.13 -5.30 18.70
N VAL A 164 -0.06 -4.79 18.10
CA VAL A 164 0.46 -5.27 16.81
C VAL A 164 1.99 -5.41 16.83
N ILE A 165 2.49 -6.59 16.46
CA ILE A 165 3.91 -6.80 16.15
C ILE A 165 4.12 -6.65 14.64
N ILE A 166 5.12 -5.89 14.23
CA ILE A 166 5.51 -5.71 12.84
C ILE A 166 6.88 -6.35 12.62
N VAL A 167 7.00 -7.23 11.63
CA VAL A 167 8.26 -7.92 11.32
C VAL A 167 8.93 -7.23 10.14
N GLY A 168 10.05 -6.55 10.42
CA GLY A 168 10.83 -5.74 9.51
C GLY A 168 10.51 -4.24 9.61
N SER A 169 11.55 -3.41 9.66
CA SER A 169 11.47 -1.93 9.65
C SER A 169 11.86 -1.34 8.27
N GLY A 170 11.45 -2.02 7.20
CA GLY A 170 11.44 -1.47 5.84
C GLY A 170 10.34 -0.41 5.65
N LEU A 171 10.25 0.20 4.46
CA LEU A 171 9.23 1.23 4.19
C LEU A 171 7.79 0.76 4.47
N SER A 172 7.45 -0.49 4.16
CA SER A 172 6.15 -1.10 4.45
C SER A 172 5.88 -1.17 5.96
N GLY A 173 6.80 -1.76 6.73
CA GLY A 173 6.67 -1.89 8.18
C GLY A 173 6.63 -0.54 8.90
N LEU A 174 7.46 0.43 8.47
CA LEU A 174 7.46 1.79 9.02
C LEU A 174 6.17 2.57 8.68
N ALA A 175 5.68 2.48 7.45
CA ALA A 175 4.42 3.13 7.04
C ALA A 175 3.23 2.57 7.84
N ALA A 176 3.17 1.25 7.98
CA ALA A 176 2.17 0.59 8.81
C ALA A 176 2.29 1.00 10.28
N ALA A 177 3.50 1.04 10.84
CA ALA A 177 3.73 1.42 12.24
C ALA A 177 3.17 2.80 12.56
N ARG A 178 3.45 3.82 11.72
CA ARG A 178 2.96 5.19 11.93
C ARG A 178 1.44 5.29 11.84
N GLN A 179 0.81 4.64 10.86
CA GLN A 179 -0.66 4.63 10.75
C GLN A 179 -1.31 3.88 11.93
N LEU A 180 -0.75 2.74 12.35
CA LEU A 180 -1.30 2.00 13.49
C LEU A 180 -1.17 2.78 14.80
N LEU A 181 -0.06 3.50 15.00
CA LEU A 181 0.10 4.42 16.13
C LEU A 181 -0.90 5.60 16.09
N SER A 182 -1.17 6.20 14.93
CA SER A 182 -2.20 7.24 14.79
C SER A 182 -3.64 6.70 14.89
N PHE A 183 -3.84 5.40 14.69
CA PHE A 183 -5.10 4.71 14.98
C PHE A 183 -5.21 4.21 16.43
N GLY A 184 -4.21 4.46 17.29
CA GLY A 184 -4.25 4.10 18.71
C GLY A 184 -3.87 2.66 19.05
N PHE A 185 -3.22 1.92 18.14
CA PHE A 185 -2.69 0.59 18.44
C PHE A 185 -1.36 0.65 19.20
N LYS A 186 -1.14 -0.32 20.09
CA LYS A 186 0.18 -0.55 20.70
C LYS A 186 1.10 -1.29 19.72
N VAL A 187 2.00 -0.57 19.06
CA VAL A 187 2.88 -1.12 18.02
C VAL A 187 4.28 -1.44 18.55
N VAL A 188 4.83 -2.58 18.13
CA VAL A 188 6.25 -2.95 18.26
C VAL A 188 6.80 -3.43 16.93
N VAL A 189 7.96 -2.94 16.50
CA VAL A 189 8.65 -3.39 15.28
C VAL A 189 9.88 -4.22 15.63
N LEU A 190 10.03 -5.40 15.02
CA LEU A 190 11.18 -6.29 15.18
C LEU A 190 12.00 -6.30 13.88
N GLU A 191 13.26 -5.87 13.95
CA GLU A 191 14.17 -5.75 12.81
C GLU A 191 15.40 -6.65 13.00
N GLY A 192 15.68 -7.53 12.03
CA GLY A 192 16.83 -8.43 12.08
C GLY A 192 18.18 -7.73 11.93
N ARG A 193 18.22 -6.56 11.29
CA ARG A 193 19.42 -5.73 11.11
C ARG A 193 19.66 -4.81 12.33
N ASN A 194 20.86 -4.24 12.38
CA ASN A 194 21.21 -3.13 13.27
C ASN A 194 20.87 -1.75 12.65
N ARG A 195 19.89 -1.69 11.74
CA ARG A 195 19.40 -0.48 11.07
C ARG A 195 18.01 -0.69 10.45
N SER A 196 17.25 0.39 10.31
CA SER A 196 15.99 0.37 9.53
C SER A 196 16.20 0.55 8.01
N GLY A 197 15.09 0.60 7.29
CA GLY A 197 14.99 0.81 5.84
C GLY A 197 15.07 -0.48 5.02
N GLY A 198 15.67 -1.55 5.56
CA GLY A 198 15.80 -2.83 4.86
C GLY A 198 16.52 -2.68 3.52
N ARG A 199 15.78 -2.84 2.41
CA ARG A 199 16.24 -2.65 1.03
C ARG A 199 16.33 -1.19 0.56
N VAL A 200 15.83 -0.23 1.35
CA VAL A 200 16.15 1.19 1.18
C VAL A 200 17.33 1.50 2.11
N TYR A 201 18.51 1.72 1.52
CA TYR A 201 19.77 1.77 2.26
C TYR A 201 20.76 2.74 1.64
N THR A 202 20.94 3.89 2.30
CA THR A 202 22.05 4.80 2.05
C THR A 202 23.22 4.45 2.95
N GLN A 203 24.41 4.28 2.36
CA GLN A 203 25.66 4.30 3.10
C GLN A 203 26.28 5.70 3.07
N LYS A 204 26.86 6.14 4.19
CA LYS A 204 27.73 7.31 4.24
C LYS A 204 29.15 6.85 3.95
N MET A 205 29.72 7.28 2.84
CA MET A 205 31.07 6.92 2.39
C MET A 205 32.00 8.13 2.57
N HIS A 206 33.21 7.93 3.07
CA HIS A 206 34.08 9.03 3.51
C HIS A 206 34.85 9.67 2.35
N TRP A 207 34.94 11.00 2.37
CA TRP A 207 35.62 11.80 1.35
C TRP A 207 36.21 13.07 1.93
N LYS A 208 37.55 13.19 1.99
CA LYS A 208 38.27 14.42 2.37
C LYS A 208 37.72 15.10 3.66
N GLY A 209 37.47 14.31 4.71
CA GLY A 209 36.91 14.80 5.99
C GLY A 209 35.39 15.04 6.00
N LYS A 210 34.71 14.90 4.85
CA LYS A 210 33.25 14.87 4.69
C LYS A 210 32.77 13.42 4.47
N PHE A 211 31.48 13.25 4.23
CA PHE A 211 30.91 12.03 3.67
C PHE A 211 30.07 12.35 2.43
N ALA A 212 29.99 11.40 1.50
CA ALA A 212 28.98 11.33 0.46
C ALA A 212 27.88 10.34 0.86
N ALA A 213 26.63 10.66 0.58
CA ALA A 213 25.46 9.81 0.84
C ALA A 213 25.10 9.00 -0.42
N VAL A 214 25.25 7.67 -0.35
CA VAL A 214 25.17 6.79 -1.53
C VAL A 214 24.13 5.69 -1.34
N ASP A 215 23.10 5.65 -2.18
CA ASP A 215 22.00 4.69 -2.08
C ASP A 215 22.35 3.35 -2.75
N LEU A 216 22.73 2.38 -1.91
CA LEU A 216 23.11 1.01 -2.27
C LEU A 216 21.88 0.15 -2.61
N GLY A 217 20.70 0.52 -2.10
CA GLY A 217 19.43 -0.15 -2.35
C GLY A 217 18.48 0.69 -3.22
N GLY A 218 17.20 0.74 -2.86
CA GLY A 218 16.22 1.61 -3.52
C GLY A 218 16.65 3.09 -3.51
N SER A 219 16.76 3.67 -4.70
CA SER A 219 17.34 5.01 -4.90
C SER A 219 16.40 6.01 -5.61
N VAL A 220 15.73 5.60 -6.69
CA VAL A 220 14.91 6.50 -7.53
C VAL A 220 13.47 6.55 -7.04
N ILE A 221 12.93 7.77 -6.90
CA ILE A 221 11.50 8.04 -6.77
C ILE A 221 10.93 8.14 -8.19
N THR A 222 10.25 7.09 -8.63
CA THR A 222 9.64 6.95 -9.96
C THR A 222 8.31 7.71 -9.99
N GLY A 223 8.28 8.84 -10.68
CA GLY A 223 7.12 9.76 -10.69
C GLY A 223 6.94 10.49 -9.37
N ILE A 224 6.37 11.69 -9.42
CA ILE A 224 6.21 12.57 -8.24
C ILE A 224 4.78 13.04 -7.99
N HIS A 225 3.88 13.09 -8.98
CA HIS A 225 2.54 13.65 -8.80
C HIS A 225 1.68 12.79 -7.85
N ALA A 226 1.64 11.48 -8.11
CA ALA A 226 0.96 10.50 -7.26
C ALA A 226 1.71 10.23 -5.95
N ASN A 227 3.05 10.32 -6.00
CA ASN A 227 3.93 9.46 -5.22
C ASN A 227 4.00 9.86 -3.73
N PRO A 228 3.68 8.95 -2.79
CA PRO A 228 3.75 9.26 -1.36
C PRO A 228 5.17 9.56 -0.86
N LEU A 229 6.22 9.15 -1.59
CA LEU A 229 7.60 9.52 -1.24
C LEU A 229 7.92 10.97 -1.62
N GLY A 230 7.28 11.50 -2.67
CA GLY A 230 7.31 12.92 -3.00
C GLY A 230 6.68 13.77 -1.88
N VAL A 231 5.52 13.33 -1.36
CA VAL A 231 4.92 13.92 -0.15
C VAL A 231 5.91 13.96 1.03
N LEU A 232 6.59 12.86 1.34
CA LEU A 232 7.54 12.84 2.46
C LEU A 232 8.73 13.80 2.21
N ALA A 233 9.19 13.93 0.97
CA ALA A 233 10.20 14.92 0.61
C ALA A 233 9.70 16.37 0.80
N ARG A 234 8.46 16.69 0.37
CA ARG A 234 7.79 17.98 0.62
C ARG A 234 7.65 18.27 2.11
N GLN A 235 7.20 17.29 2.92
CA GLN A 235 7.07 17.43 4.38
C GLN A 235 8.42 17.73 5.04
N LEU A 236 9.48 17.02 4.65
CA LEU A 236 10.83 17.15 5.21
C LEU A 236 11.66 18.29 4.58
N SER A 237 11.10 19.06 3.64
CA SER A 237 11.80 20.11 2.88
C SER A 237 13.10 19.60 2.23
N ILE A 238 13.07 18.41 1.64
CA ILE A 238 14.23 17.80 0.99
C ILE A 238 14.17 18.07 -0.52
N PRO A 239 15.17 18.73 -1.12
CA PRO A 239 15.22 18.88 -2.57
C PRO A 239 15.22 17.52 -3.27
N LEU A 240 14.35 17.41 -4.27
CA LEU A 240 14.42 16.36 -5.26
C LEU A 240 15.32 16.85 -6.41
N HIS A 241 16.00 15.92 -7.07
CA HIS A 241 16.81 16.16 -8.26
C HIS A 241 16.25 15.30 -9.38
N LYS A 242 15.64 15.93 -10.40
CA LYS A 242 15.24 15.21 -11.63
C LYS A 242 16.47 14.51 -12.19
N VAL A 243 16.36 13.20 -12.45
CA VAL A 243 17.36 12.48 -13.25
C VAL A 243 17.32 13.06 -14.67
N ARG A 244 18.43 13.66 -15.09
CA ARG A 244 18.57 14.19 -16.46
C ARG A 244 18.39 13.09 -17.48
N ASP A 245 17.66 13.41 -18.54
CA ASP A 245 17.22 12.45 -19.55
C ASP A 245 18.36 11.95 -20.45
N LYS A 246 19.44 12.75 -20.58
CA LYS A 246 20.60 12.46 -21.44
C LYS A 246 21.50 11.36 -20.86
N CYS A 247 21.38 10.15 -21.41
CA CYS A 247 22.24 8.99 -21.12
C CYS A 247 23.12 8.65 -22.35
N PRO A 248 24.34 9.21 -22.51
CA PRO A 248 25.20 8.86 -23.63
C PRO A 248 25.75 7.44 -23.49
N LEU A 249 25.76 6.68 -24.58
CA LEU A 249 26.32 5.32 -24.63
C LEU A 249 27.79 5.33 -25.10
N TYR A 250 28.56 4.33 -24.62
CA TYR A 250 29.94 4.09 -25.03
C TYR A 250 30.14 2.65 -25.52
N LYS A 251 30.91 2.48 -26.58
CA LYS A 251 31.29 1.19 -27.16
C LYS A 251 32.30 0.46 -26.26
N PRO A 252 32.53 -0.86 -26.42
CA PRO A 252 33.40 -1.65 -25.54
C PRO A 252 34.92 -1.39 -25.72
N ASP A 253 35.29 -0.32 -26.40
CA ASP A 253 36.65 0.26 -26.53
C ASP A 253 36.74 1.68 -25.95
N GLY A 254 35.63 2.24 -25.45
CA GLY A 254 35.52 3.59 -24.90
C GLY A 254 35.12 4.68 -25.89
N ALA A 255 35.01 4.36 -27.18
CA ALA A 255 34.50 5.32 -28.18
C ALA A 255 33.02 5.67 -27.90
N PRO A 256 32.58 6.91 -28.19
CA PRO A 256 31.16 7.24 -28.14
C PRO A 256 30.38 6.42 -29.17
N VAL A 257 29.12 6.19 -28.85
CA VAL A 257 28.11 5.67 -29.77
C VAL A 257 27.76 6.69 -30.87
N ASP A 258 27.25 6.18 -31.99
CA ASP A 258 26.65 6.99 -33.05
C ASP A 258 25.15 7.18 -32.77
N GLU A 259 24.71 8.44 -32.72
CA GLU A 259 23.36 8.84 -32.30
C GLU A 259 22.26 8.41 -33.30
N GLU A 260 22.59 8.22 -34.58
CA GLU A 260 21.64 7.70 -35.58
C GLU A 260 21.45 6.18 -35.40
N ILE A 261 22.54 5.44 -35.10
CA ILE A 261 22.48 4.00 -34.82
C ILE A 261 21.73 3.75 -33.51
N ASP A 262 21.99 4.54 -32.46
CA ASP A 262 21.32 4.45 -31.16
C ASP A 262 19.79 4.61 -31.32
N SER A 263 19.37 5.74 -31.91
CA SER A 263 17.97 6.05 -32.21
C SER A 263 17.29 4.96 -33.06
N LYS A 264 18.01 4.41 -34.05
CA LYS A 264 17.52 3.32 -34.90
C LYS A 264 17.30 2.04 -34.10
N VAL A 265 18.21 1.67 -33.20
CA VAL A 265 18.10 0.44 -32.41
C VAL A 265 17.07 0.57 -31.29
N GLU A 266 16.90 1.74 -30.68
CA GLU A 266 15.80 2.01 -29.73
C GLU A 266 14.44 1.79 -30.40
N VAL A 267 14.21 2.40 -31.58
CA VAL A 267 12.98 2.24 -32.36
C VAL A 267 12.75 0.77 -32.79
N ILE A 268 13.83 0.02 -33.03
CA ILE A 268 13.78 -1.43 -33.32
C ILE A 268 13.39 -2.23 -32.07
N PHE A 269 13.96 -1.91 -30.90
CA PHE A 269 13.70 -2.58 -29.64
C PHE A 269 12.25 -2.38 -29.19
N ASN A 270 11.73 -1.16 -29.24
CA ASN A 270 10.34 -0.87 -28.90
C ASN A 270 9.38 -1.64 -29.84
N LYS A 271 9.67 -1.69 -31.15
CA LYS A 271 8.90 -2.50 -32.13
C LYS A 271 8.96 -4.01 -31.88
N LEU A 272 10.04 -4.53 -31.28
CA LEU A 272 10.08 -5.94 -30.85
C LEU A 272 9.16 -6.19 -29.65
N LEU A 273 9.05 -5.24 -28.72
CA LEU A 273 8.11 -5.32 -27.59
C LEU A 273 6.64 -5.16 -28.05
N ASP A 274 6.35 -4.24 -28.98
CA ASP A 274 5.04 -4.13 -29.64
C ASP A 274 4.61 -5.48 -30.25
N LYS A 275 5.54 -6.13 -30.95
CA LYS A 275 5.31 -7.43 -31.59
C LYS A 275 5.20 -8.57 -30.58
N ALA A 276 5.93 -8.52 -29.47
CA ALA A 276 5.73 -9.46 -28.35
C ALA A 276 4.32 -9.30 -27.72
N THR A 277 3.85 -8.06 -27.53
CA THR A 277 2.49 -7.77 -27.06
C THR A 277 1.41 -8.24 -28.05
N GLN A 278 1.61 -8.04 -29.35
CA GLN A 278 0.70 -8.56 -30.38
C GLN A 278 0.70 -10.09 -30.41
N LEU A 279 1.87 -10.73 -30.28
CA LEU A 279 1.99 -12.20 -30.21
C LEU A 279 1.28 -12.76 -28.97
N ARG A 280 1.43 -12.12 -27.80
CA ARG A 280 0.71 -12.46 -26.57
C ARG A 280 -0.81 -12.53 -26.78
N GLN A 281 -1.40 -11.56 -27.48
CA GLN A 281 -2.85 -11.56 -27.77
C GLN A 281 -3.26 -12.72 -28.70
N ILE A 282 -2.40 -13.11 -29.65
CA ILE A 282 -2.66 -14.23 -30.58
C ILE A 282 -2.51 -15.58 -29.86
N MET A 283 -1.52 -15.72 -28.97
CA MET A 283 -1.23 -16.97 -28.24
C MET A 283 -2.18 -17.22 -27.06
N GLY A 284 -2.81 -16.17 -26.53
CA GLY A 284 -3.74 -16.27 -25.40
C GLY A 284 -3.10 -16.99 -24.20
N GLY A 285 -3.78 -18.02 -23.70
CA GLY A 285 -3.32 -18.78 -22.52
C GLY A 285 -1.94 -19.44 -22.67
N PHE A 286 -1.49 -19.76 -23.89
CA PHE A 286 -0.17 -20.36 -24.13
C PHE A 286 1.00 -19.39 -23.83
N ALA A 287 0.75 -18.07 -23.79
CA ALA A 287 1.78 -17.09 -23.43
C ALA A 287 2.23 -17.17 -21.96
N ASN A 288 1.46 -17.86 -21.10
CA ASN A 288 1.74 -17.99 -19.67
C ASN A 288 2.98 -18.86 -19.37
N ASP A 289 3.24 -19.85 -20.22
CA ASP A 289 4.31 -20.85 -20.08
C ASP A 289 5.58 -20.49 -20.87
N ILE A 290 5.63 -19.27 -21.43
CA ILE A 290 6.69 -18.81 -22.35
C ILE A 290 7.39 -17.57 -21.78
N SER A 291 8.72 -17.53 -21.94
CA SER A 291 9.52 -16.38 -21.48
C SER A 291 9.52 -15.22 -22.48
N LEU A 292 9.57 -13.99 -21.99
CA LEU A 292 9.74 -12.80 -22.82
C LEU A 292 11.02 -12.88 -23.66
N GLY A 293 12.11 -13.42 -23.09
CA GLY A 293 13.38 -13.62 -23.81
C GLY A 293 13.24 -14.58 -25.00
N SER A 294 12.47 -15.67 -24.85
CA SER A 294 12.15 -16.60 -25.94
C SER A 294 11.39 -15.90 -27.06
N VAL A 295 10.38 -15.08 -26.73
CA VAL A 295 9.59 -14.32 -27.70
C VAL A 295 10.46 -13.29 -28.43
N VAL A 296 11.19 -12.45 -27.70
CA VAL A 296 12.01 -11.37 -28.29
C VAL A 296 13.12 -11.93 -29.20
N GLU A 297 13.80 -13.00 -28.79
CA GLU A 297 14.85 -13.62 -29.62
C GLU A 297 14.25 -14.31 -30.87
N THR A 298 13.06 -14.92 -30.76
CA THR A 298 12.33 -15.48 -31.92
C THR A 298 11.95 -14.39 -32.91
N LEU A 299 11.35 -13.28 -32.44
CA LEU A 299 10.96 -12.14 -33.27
C LEU A 299 12.19 -11.48 -33.92
N ARG A 300 13.30 -11.37 -33.18
CA ARG A 300 14.57 -10.84 -33.70
C ARG A 300 15.11 -11.70 -34.85
N GLN A 301 15.07 -13.02 -34.72
CA GLN A 301 15.50 -13.94 -35.78
C GLN A 301 14.58 -13.86 -37.00
N LEU A 302 13.26 -13.91 -36.79
CA LEU A 302 12.23 -13.86 -37.83
C LEU A 302 12.32 -12.58 -38.67
N TYR A 303 12.41 -11.42 -38.03
CA TYR A 303 12.50 -10.12 -38.70
C TYR A 303 13.94 -9.74 -39.12
N ALA A 304 14.89 -10.67 -39.05
CA ALA A 304 16.30 -10.46 -39.43
C ALA A 304 17.02 -9.30 -38.70
N VAL A 305 16.55 -8.96 -37.50
CA VAL A 305 16.97 -7.78 -36.73
C VAL A 305 18.32 -7.97 -36.04
N ALA A 306 19.10 -6.89 -35.94
CA ALA A 306 20.37 -6.83 -35.21
C ALA A 306 21.31 -7.99 -35.56
N ARG A 307 21.54 -8.17 -36.86
CA ARG A 307 22.47 -9.17 -37.41
C ARG A 307 23.91 -8.68 -37.42
N GLY A 308 24.13 -7.36 -37.50
CA GLY A 308 25.45 -6.77 -37.32
C GLY A 308 25.91 -6.87 -35.87
N THR A 309 27.20 -7.13 -35.64
CA THR A 309 27.78 -7.25 -34.29
C THR A 309 27.54 -5.99 -33.46
N GLU A 310 27.61 -4.81 -34.08
CA GLU A 310 27.35 -3.52 -33.43
C GLU A 310 25.87 -3.38 -33.05
N GLU A 311 24.93 -3.52 -34.00
CA GLU A 311 23.48 -3.49 -33.72
C GLU A 311 23.06 -4.49 -32.63
N ARG A 312 23.70 -5.66 -32.56
CA ARG A 312 23.45 -6.65 -31.50
C ARG A 312 23.91 -6.16 -30.13
N GLN A 313 25.04 -5.45 -30.04
CA GLN A 313 25.53 -4.90 -28.77
C GLN A 313 24.63 -3.77 -28.25
N PHE A 314 24.07 -2.94 -29.13
CA PHE A 314 23.00 -1.98 -28.78
C PHE A 314 21.74 -2.71 -28.28
N LEU A 315 21.24 -3.70 -29.03
CA LEU A 315 20.05 -4.44 -28.63
C LEU A 315 20.25 -5.14 -27.28
N ASP A 316 21.40 -5.76 -27.04
CA ASP A 316 21.73 -6.33 -25.73
C ASP A 316 21.86 -5.28 -24.61
N TRP A 317 22.18 -4.01 -24.90
CA TRP A 317 22.13 -2.94 -23.90
C TRP A 317 20.69 -2.58 -23.50
N HIS A 318 19.76 -2.42 -24.45
CA HIS A 318 18.35 -2.21 -24.13
C HIS A 318 17.75 -3.42 -23.39
N LEU A 319 18.11 -4.64 -23.79
CA LEU A 319 17.70 -5.86 -23.09
C LEU A 319 18.29 -5.92 -21.67
N ALA A 320 19.53 -5.47 -21.45
CA ALA A 320 20.11 -5.33 -20.11
C ALA A 320 19.37 -4.28 -19.25
N ASN A 321 18.92 -3.17 -19.86
CA ASN A 321 18.14 -2.14 -19.17
C ASN A 321 16.75 -2.68 -18.75
N LEU A 322 16.13 -3.53 -19.59
CA LEU A 322 14.89 -4.24 -19.27
C LEU A 322 15.07 -5.28 -18.15
N GLU A 323 16.21 -6.00 -18.15
CA GLU A 323 16.60 -6.91 -17.04
C GLU A 323 16.93 -6.15 -15.74
N TYR A 324 17.40 -4.91 -15.83
CA TYR A 324 17.56 -4.02 -14.67
C TYR A 324 16.21 -3.58 -14.10
N ALA A 325 15.29 -3.07 -14.94
CA ALA A 325 13.97 -2.64 -14.51
C ALA A 325 13.21 -3.75 -13.75
N ASN A 326 13.26 -4.98 -14.27
CA ASN A 326 12.62 -6.15 -13.66
C ASN A 326 13.46 -6.86 -12.57
N ALA A 327 14.77 -6.58 -12.50
CA ALA A 327 15.80 -7.42 -11.84
C ALA A 327 15.74 -8.92 -12.19
N GLY A 328 15.06 -9.31 -13.27
CA GLY A 328 14.88 -10.69 -13.72
C GLY A 328 15.51 -10.89 -15.08
N CYS A 329 16.14 -12.05 -15.29
CA CYS A 329 16.66 -12.44 -16.60
C CYS A 329 15.47 -12.63 -17.56
N LEU A 330 15.58 -12.19 -18.83
CA LEU A 330 14.44 -12.26 -19.77
C LEU A 330 13.97 -13.70 -20.04
N SER A 331 14.85 -14.68 -19.87
CA SER A 331 14.57 -16.13 -19.89
C SER A 331 13.58 -16.60 -18.81
N ASN A 332 13.37 -15.81 -17.76
CA ASN A 332 12.45 -16.10 -16.66
C ASN A 332 11.22 -15.19 -16.60
N LEU A 333 11.22 -14.01 -17.25
CA LEU A 333 10.08 -13.09 -17.24
C LEU A 333 8.89 -13.64 -18.04
N SER A 334 7.66 -13.50 -17.53
CA SER A 334 6.44 -13.96 -18.20
C SER A 334 6.15 -13.17 -19.49
N ALA A 335 6.08 -13.83 -20.65
CA ALA A 335 5.65 -13.17 -21.89
C ALA A 335 4.21 -12.64 -21.80
N ALA A 336 3.37 -13.22 -20.93
CA ALA A 336 1.99 -12.79 -20.72
C ALA A 336 1.85 -11.54 -19.81
N TYR A 337 2.70 -11.40 -18.77
CA TYR A 337 2.40 -10.56 -17.61
C TYR A 337 3.59 -9.76 -17.02
N TRP A 338 4.72 -9.63 -17.71
CA TRP A 338 5.88 -8.88 -17.20
C TRP A 338 5.61 -7.37 -17.01
N ASP A 339 4.71 -6.81 -17.83
CA ASP A 339 4.30 -5.40 -17.94
C ASP A 339 2.94 -5.11 -17.27
N GLN A 340 2.50 -5.98 -16.35
CA GLN A 340 1.13 -5.91 -15.80
C GLN A 340 0.86 -4.69 -14.92
N ASP A 341 1.90 -3.96 -14.52
CA ASP A 341 1.84 -2.73 -13.72
C ASP A 341 2.06 -1.44 -14.53
N ASP A 342 2.46 -1.51 -15.81
CA ASP A 342 2.60 -0.35 -16.71
C ASP A 342 1.37 0.60 -16.73
N PRO A 343 0.10 0.10 -16.72
CA PRO A 343 -1.11 0.94 -16.67
C PRO A 343 -1.28 1.78 -15.39
N TYR A 344 -0.44 1.58 -14.39
CA TYR A 344 -0.49 2.27 -13.09
C TYR A 344 0.68 3.23 -12.87
N GLU A 345 1.51 3.54 -13.89
CA GLU A 345 2.69 4.42 -13.71
C GLU A 345 2.33 5.76 -13.03
N MET A 346 3.10 6.11 -12.01
CA MET A 346 3.00 7.40 -11.35
C MET A 346 3.57 8.51 -12.25
N GLY A 347 2.72 9.46 -12.64
CA GLY A 347 3.15 10.59 -13.47
C GLY A 347 4.12 11.57 -12.80
N GLY A 348 4.84 12.32 -13.63
CA GLY A 348 5.87 13.29 -13.25
C GLY A 348 7.29 12.74 -13.42
N ASP A 349 8.29 13.60 -13.22
CA ASP A 349 9.69 13.23 -13.42
C ASP A 349 10.18 12.13 -12.46
N HIS A 350 11.18 11.36 -12.90
CA HIS A 350 11.93 10.45 -12.05
C HIS A 350 13.00 11.22 -11.26
N CYS A 351 13.01 11.08 -9.93
CA CYS A 351 13.81 11.92 -9.04
C CYS A 351 14.73 11.13 -8.10
N LEU A 352 15.91 11.69 -7.82
CA LEU A 352 16.80 11.28 -6.73
C LEU A 352 16.65 12.25 -5.54
N LEU A 353 16.81 11.76 -4.32
CA LEU A 353 16.61 12.54 -3.10
C LEU A 353 17.92 13.11 -2.56
N ALA A 354 18.02 14.43 -2.41
CA ALA A 354 19.26 15.08 -1.99
C ALA A 354 19.70 14.67 -0.57
N GLY A 355 20.91 14.14 -0.46
CA GLY A 355 21.46 13.57 0.78
C GLY A 355 21.06 12.13 1.07
N GLY A 356 20.37 11.44 0.14
CA GLY A 356 20.09 10.00 0.15
C GLY A 356 18.88 9.55 0.99
N ASN A 357 18.27 8.44 0.59
CA ASN A 357 16.96 7.99 1.09
C ASN A 357 16.89 7.65 2.60
N TRP A 358 18.02 7.48 3.29
CA TRP A 358 18.06 7.36 4.77
C TRP A 358 17.40 8.54 5.48
N ARG A 359 17.29 9.72 4.85
CA ARG A 359 16.57 10.87 5.41
C ARG A 359 15.08 10.57 5.60
N LEU A 360 14.44 9.90 4.63
CA LEU A 360 13.06 9.43 4.74
C LEU A 360 12.95 8.36 5.83
N ILE A 361 13.86 7.38 5.81
CA ILE A 361 13.87 6.28 6.79
C ILE A 361 14.02 6.81 8.23
N LYS A 362 14.94 7.77 8.48
CA LYS A 362 15.12 8.38 9.80
C LYS A 362 13.82 9.00 10.31
N ALA A 363 13.20 9.87 9.52
CA ALA A 363 11.97 10.55 9.89
C ALA A 363 10.81 9.56 10.13
N LEU A 364 10.72 8.50 9.33
CA LEU A 364 9.72 7.46 9.52
C LEU A 364 9.92 6.65 10.81
N CYS A 365 11.16 6.52 11.31
CA CYS A 365 11.49 5.83 12.57
C CYS A 365 11.30 6.68 13.83
N GLU A 366 11.12 8.00 13.72
CA GLU A 366 10.93 8.86 14.88
C GLU A 366 9.62 8.48 15.61
N GLU A 367 9.65 8.35 16.94
CA GLU A 367 8.53 7.89 17.78
C GLU A 367 8.07 6.43 17.56
N VAL A 368 8.71 5.64 16.67
CA VAL A 368 8.35 4.23 16.45
C VAL A 368 9.15 3.29 17.38
N PRO A 369 8.50 2.38 18.15
CA PRO A 369 9.21 1.39 18.96
C PRO A 369 9.85 0.27 18.12
N ILE A 370 11.14 0.41 17.78
CA ILE A 370 11.89 -0.55 16.95
C ILE A 370 12.96 -1.28 17.78
N PHE A 371 12.92 -2.61 17.77
CA PHE A 371 13.95 -3.47 18.35
C PHE A 371 14.84 -4.06 17.25
N TYR A 372 16.11 -3.63 17.24
CA TYR A 372 17.13 -4.06 16.29
C TYR A 372 17.83 -5.37 16.71
N GLY A 373 18.40 -6.08 15.73
CA GLY A 373 19.05 -7.38 15.94
C GLY A 373 18.07 -8.51 16.32
N LYS A 374 16.79 -8.36 16.01
CA LYS A 374 15.69 -9.28 16.34
C LYS A 374 15.22 -10.05 15.09
N THR A 375 16.06 -10.96 14.64
CA THR A 375 15.71 -11.91 13.57
C THR A 375 14.60 -12.84 14.06
N VAL A 376 13.42 -12.73 13.44
CA VAL A 376 12.29 -13.64 13.66
C VAL A 376 12.61 -15.00 13.06
N LEU A 377 12.32 -16.06 13.83
CA LEU A 377 12.54 -17.47 13.44
C LEU A 377 11.22 -18.26 13.38
N THR A 378 10.21 -17.86 14.15
CA THR A 378 8.89 -18.50 14.15
C THR A 378 7.80 -17.49 14.46
N ILE A 379 6.68 -17.57 13.73
CA ILE A 379 5.47 -16.77 13.94
C ILE A 379 4.33 -17.75 14.23
N ARG A 380 3.78 -17.69 15.43
CA ARG A 380 2.58 -18.42 15.84
C ARG A 380 1.36 -17.53 15.75
N TYR A 381 0.23 -18.08 15.31
CA TYR A 381 -1.04 -17.34 15.27
C TYR A 381 -2.25 -18.25 15.52
N GLY A 382 -3.25 -17.71 16.21
CA GLY A 382 -4.49 -18.42 16.52
C GLY A 382 -5.58 -17.51 17.09
N ASN A 383 -6.62 -18.13 17.66
CA ASN A 383 -7.74 -17.39 18.24
C ASN A 383 -7.30 -16.45 19.38
N GLU A 384 -6.32 -16.88 20.19
CA GLU A 384 -5.79 -16.15 21.35
C GLU A 384 -4.76 -15.06 21.00
N GLY A 385 -4.57 -14.74 19.72
CA GLY A 385 -3.59 -13.74 19.25
C GLY A 385 -2.38 -14.37 18.57
N VAL A 386 -1.20 -13.79 18.80
CA VAL A 386 0.07 -14.17 18.12
C VAL A 386 1.26 -14.26 19.08
N GLU A 387 2.19 -15.16 18.77
CA GLU A 387 3.55 -15.19 19.37
C GLU A 387 4.60 -15.04 18.27
N VAL A 388 5.57 -14.14 18.45
CA VAL A 388 6.68 -13.95 17.51
C VAL A 388 7.99 -14.24 18.23
N VAL A 389 8.72 -15.25 17.75
CA VAL A 389 9.93 -15.79 18.39
C VAL A 389 11.18 -15.26 17.70
N THR A 390 12.07 -14.63 18.45
CA THR A 390 13.35 -14.09 17.98
C THR A 390 14.49 -14.63 18.85
N GLY A 391 15.21 -15.66 18.38
CA GLY A 391 16.26 -16.32 19.16
C GLY A 391 15.73 -16.90 20.48
N ASP A 392 16.11 -16.28 21.60
CA ASP A 392 15.74 -16.60 22.97
C ASP A 392 14.47 -15.88 23.48
N GLN A 393 13.94 -14.91 22.73
CA GLN A 393 12.84 -14.05 23.15
C GLN A 393 11.52 -14.34 22.42
N VAL A 394 10.40 -14.14 23.11
CA VAL A 394 9.04 -14.27 22.58
C VAL A 394 8.27 -12.98 22.83
N PHE A 395 7.74 -12.39 21.76
CA PHE A 395 6.86 -11.23 21.80
C PHE A 395 5.41 -11.68 21.57
N ARG A 396 4.45 -11.10 22.31
CA ARG A 396 3.02 -11.41 22.18
C ARG A 396 2.20 -10.17 21.81
N ALA A 397 1.17 -10.37 21.00
CA ALA A 397 0.23 -9.33 20.60
C ALA A 397 -1.10 -9.93 20.12
N ASP A 398 -2.07 -9.08 19.77
CA ASP A 398 -3.33 -9.49 19.14
C ASP A 398 -3.11 -9.90 17.68
N MET A 399 -2.23 -9.22 16.96
CA MET A 399 -1.99 -9.40 15.53
C MET A 399 -0.51 -9.23 15.17
N VAL A 400 -0.10 -9.82 14.04
CA VAL A 400 1.24 -9.66 13.46
C VAL A 400 1.14 -9.21 12.00
N LEU A 401 1.97 -8.24 11.63
CA LEU A 401 2.17 -7.81 10.24
C LEU A 401 3.56 -8.27 9.78
N CYS A 402 3.59 -9.23 8.86
CA CYS A 402 4.81 -9.72 8.24
C CYS A 402 5.21 -8.81 7.06
N THR A 403 6.42 -8.22 7.08
CA THR A 403 6.91 -7.36 5.99
C THR A 403 8.25 -7.80 5.38
N VAL A 404 8.64 -9.05 5.64
CA VAL A 404 9.91 -9.59 5.14
C VAL A 404 9.93 -9.70 3.61
N PRO A 405 11.09 -9.55 2.95
CA PRO A 405 11.20 -9.71 1.50
C PRO A 405 10.74 -11.11 1.01
N LEU A 406 10.21 -11.17 -0.22
CA LEU A 406 9.76 -12.44 -0.81
C LEU A 406 10.86 -13.52 -0.80
N GLY A 407 12.13 -13.18 -1.03
CA GLY A 407 13.25 -14.13 -0.93
C GLY A 407 13.38 -14.80 0.44
N VAL A 408 13.05 -14.10 1.53
CA VAL A 408 13.04 -14.64 2.91
C VAL A 408 11.91 -15.67 3.10
N LEU A 409 10.74 -15.44 2.47
CA LEU A 409 9.62 -16.38 2.43
C LEU A 409 9.92 -17.60 1.55
N LYS A 410 10.45 -17.39 0.34
CA LYS A 410 10.84 -18.47 -0.60
C LYS A 410 11.91 -19.39 0.00
N ASN A 411 12.85 -18.85 0.76
CA ASN A 411 13.88 -19.62 1.46
C ASN A 411 13.38 -20.24 2.79
N ARG A 412 12.09 -20.09 3.13
CA ARG A 412 11.39 -20.72 4.28
C ARG A 412 12.10 -20.56 5.63
N THR A 413 12.82 -19.45 5.80
CA THR A 413 13.64 -19.13 6.98
C THR A 413 12.83 -18.80 8.23
N ILE A 414 11.59 -18.34 8.04
CA ILE A 414 10.60 -18.15 9.10
C ILE A 414 9.59 -19.28 9.04
N ARG A 415 9.46 -20.03 10.13
CA ARG A 415 8.42 -21.03 10.32
C ARG A 415 7.11 -20.37 10.74
N PHE A 416 6.00 -20.80 10.17
CA PHE A 416 4.66 -20.39 10.55
C PHE A 416 3.98 -21.55 11.28
N GLU A 417 3.33 -21.26 12.43
CA GLU A 417 2.63 -22.26 13.25
C GLU A 417 1.19 -21.76 13.56
N PRO A 418 0.13 -22.29 12.90
CA PRO A 418 0.14 -23.33 11.87
C PRO A 418 0.78 -22.86 10.56
N GLU A 419 1.00 -23.79 9.62
CA GLU A 419 1.56 -23.49 8.30
C GLU A 419 0.62 -22.56 7.48
N LEU A 420 1.21 -21.82 6.54
CA LEU A 420 0.47 -20.92 5.65
C LEU A 420 -0.46 -21.72 4.70
N PRO A 421 -1.61 -21.16 4.29
CA PRO A 421 -2.49 -21.82 3.33
C PRO A 421 -1.76 -22.17 2.01
N GLU A 422 -2.00 -23.36 1.46
CA GLU A 422 -1.34 -23.87 0.25
C GLU A 422 -1.36 -22.87 -0.92
N ARG A 423 -2.48 -22.17 -1.13
CA ARG A 423 -2.63 -21.13 -2.16
C ARG A 423 -1.61 -20.00 -2.02
N LYS A 424 -1.28 -19.60 -0.78
CA LYS A 424 -0.26 -18.57 -0.49
C LYS A 424 1.16 -19.11 -0.64
N ILE A 425 1.42 -20.35 -0.22
CA ILE A 425 2.71 -21.03 -0.45
C ILE A 425 2.98 -21.14 -1.96
N ALA A 426 1.99 -21.59 -2.74
CA ALA A 426 2.09 -21.70 -4.18
C ALA A 426 2.29 -20.34 -4.88
N ALA A 427 1.73 -19.25 -4.35
CA ALA A 427 2.01 -17.89 -4.83
C ALA A 427 3.44 -17.40 -4.48
N ILE A 428 3.92 -17.70 -3.26
CA ILE A 428 5.33 -17.46 -2.86
C ILE A 428 6.28 -18.22 -3.79
N ASP A 429 5.99 -19.48 -4.12
CA ASP A 429 6.82 -20.30 -5.00
C ASP A 429 6.68 -19.90 -6.49
N ARG A 430 5.50 -19.43 -6.92
CA ARG A 430 5.26 -18.88 -8.26
C ARG A 430 5.93 -17.52 -8.51
N LEU A 431 5.85 -16.55 -7.61
CA LEU A 431 6.44 -15.23 -7.87
C LEU A 431 7.95 -15.30 -8.11
N GLY A 432 8.45 -14.51 -9.05
CA GLY A 432 9.87 -14.33 -9.27
C GLY A 432 10.46 -13.40 -8.21
N PHE A 433 11.71 -13.66 -7.80
CA PHE A 433 12.47 -12.72 -6.98
C PHE A 433 13.84 -12.52 -7.63
N GLY A 434 14.09 -11.29 -8.03
CA GLY A 434 15.20 -10.88 -8.89
C GLY A 434 16.48 -10.56 -8.15
N LEU A 435 17.50 -10.19 -8.93
CA LEU A 435 18.77 -9.72 -8.42
C LEU A 435 19.31 -8.54 -9.26
N LEU A 436 19.61 -7.46 -8.55
CA LEU A 436 20.32 -6.28 -9.05
C LEU A 436 21.40 -5.93 -8.02
N ASN A 437 22.63 -5.69 -8.48
CA ASN A 437 23.73 -5.24 -7.64
C ASN A 437 24.34 -3.92 -8.15
N LYS A 438 25.06 -3.24 -7.25
CA LYS A 438 25.70 -1.95 -7.48
C LYS A 438 27.17 -1.96 -7.05
N VAL A 439 28.04 -1.28 -7.79
CA VAL A 439 29.39 -0.90 -7.35
C VAL A 439 29.42 0.61 -7.14
N ALA A 440 29.34 1.02 -5.87
CA ALA A 440 29.48 2.41 -5.45
C ALA A 440 30.95 2.80 -5.30
N MET A 441 31.36 3.91 -5.90
CA MET A 441 32.76 4.36 -5.96
C MET A 441 32.85 5.87 -5.66
N VAL A 442 33.61 6.23 -4.62
CA VAL A 442 33.89 7.63 -4.25
C VAL A 442 35.29 8.00 -4.75
N PHE A 443 35.42 9.06 -5.55
CA PHE A 443 36.69 9.45 -6.18
C PHE A 443 37.34 10.68 -5.53
N PRO A 444 38.60 11.02 -5.84
CA PRO A 444 39.20 12.27 -5.35
C PRO A 444 38.53 13.54 -5.86
N HIS A 445 37.95 13.51 -7.06
CA HIS A 445 37.24 14.60 -7.74
C HIS A 445 36.27 14.02 -8.80
N VAL A 446 35.36 14.85 -9.34
CA VAL A 446 34.54 14.48 -10.52
C VAL A 446 35.42 14.57 -11.76
N PHE A 447 35.58 13.47 -12.50
CA PHE A 447 36.31 13.43 -13.77
C PHE A 447 35.39 13.18 -14.99
N TRP A 448 34.13 12.79 -14.75
CA TRP A 448 33.18 12.38 -15.78
C TRP A 448 32.31 13.52 -16.35
N GLY A 449 32.41 14.72 -15.78
CA GLY A 449 31.58 15.89 -16.11
C GLY A 449 30.39 16.07 -15.15
N GLU A 450 29.91 17.32 -15.02
CA GLU A 450 28.82 17.69 -14.10
C GLU A 450 27.45 17.79 -14.80
N ASP A 451 27.42 17.71 -16.13
CA ASP A 451 26.22 17.86 -16.97
C ASP A 451 25.44 16.55 -17.23
N ILE A 452 25.98 15.41 -16.81
CA ILE A 452 25.35 14.08 -16.98
C ILE A 452 25.05 13.41 -15.63
N ASP A 453 23.87 12.81 -15.56
CA ASP A 453 23.40 12.02 -14.41
C ASP A 453 23.55 10.51 -14.64
N THR A 454 23.57 10.09 -15.91
CA THR A 454 23.74 8.70 -16.34
C THR A 454 24.69 8.61 -17.54
N PHE A 455 25.25 7.42 -17.77
CA PHE A 455 25.83 7.02 -19.06
C PHE A 455 25.87 5.49 -19.18
N GLY A 456 25.71 4.96 -20.40
CA GLY A 456 25.69 3.53 -20.66
C GLY A 456 26.99 3.01 -21.28
N CYS A 457 27.18 1.69 -21.21
CA CYS A 457 28.34 0.98 -21.75
C CYS A 457 27.87 -0.30 -22.45
N LEU A 458 28.14 -0.41 -23.75
CA LEU A 458 27.87 -1.62 -24.53
C LEU A 458 28.83 -2.75 -24.11
N ASN A 459 28.34 -3.99 -24.13
CA ASN A 459 29.08 -5.19 -23.74
C ASN A 459 29.32 -6.11 -24.94
N ARG A 460 30.44 -6.86 -24.96
CA ARG A 460 30.83 -7.69 -26.12
C ARG A 460 30.13 -9.05 -26.19
N ASP A 461 29.66 -9.58 -25.07
CA ASP A 461 28.99 -10.88 -24.95
C ASP A 461 27.58 -10.68 -24.37
N SER A 462 26.57 -11.23 -25.03
CA SER A 462 25.16 -11.14 -24.62
C SER A 462 24.91 -11.68 -23.20
N ARG A 463 25.73 -12.63 -22.72
CA ARG A 463 25.62 -13.20 -21.36
C ARG A 463 26.14 -12.25 -20.27
N THR A 464 27.10 -11.39 -20.61
CA THR A 464 27.61 -10.35 -19.72
C THR A 464 26.98 -8.99 -20.01
N ARG A 465 25.87 -8.92 -20.77
CA ARG A 465 25.27 -7.65 -21.21
C ARG A 465 24.99 -6.67 -20.08
N GLY A 466 24.54 -7.20 -18.93
CA GLY A 466 24.25 -6.45 -17.72
C GLY A 466 25.46 -6.16 -16.81
N GLU A 467 26.69 -6.57 -17.16
CA GLU A 467 27.88 -6.27 -16.35
C GLU A 467 28.34 -4.82 -16.58
N PHE A 468 28.13 -3.94 -15.59
CA PHE A 468 28.50 -2.51 -15.62
C PHE A 468 27.88 -1.73 -16.81
N PHE A 469 26.71 -2.16 -17.29
CA PHE A 469 26.07 -1.63 -18.49
C PHE A 469 25.57 -0.18 -18.35
N LEU A 470 25.29 0.27 -17.12
CA LEU A 470 24.75 1.60 -16.81
C LEU A 470 25.43 2.17 -15.56
N PHE A 471 25.87 3.42 -15.67
CA PHE A 471 26.47 4.20 -14.59
C PHE A 471 25.56 5.36 -14.21
N TYR A 472 25.46 5.63 -12.90
CA TYR A 472 24.84 6.84 -12.35
C TYR A 472 25.88 7.76 -11.69
N SER A 473 25.78 9.04 -12.02
CA SER A 473 26.56 10.16 -11.49
C SER A 473 25.84 10.76 -10.28
N TYR A 474 26.28 10.39 -9.07
CA TYR A 474 25.64 10.78 -7.81
C TYR A 474 26.17 12.13 -7.26
N HIS A 475 26.96 12.88 -8.03
CA HIS A 475 27.66 14.06 -7.53
C HIS A 475 26.71 15.21 -7.10
N THR A 476 25.59 15.39 -7.82
CA THR A 476 24.54 16.39 -7.51
C THR A 476 23.86 16.11 -6.18
N VAL A 477 23.53 14.84 -5.89
CA VAL A 477 22.67 14.44 -4.76
C VAL A 477 23.43 13.92 -3.53
N SER A 478 24.61 13.33 -3.70
CA SER A 478 25.33 12.67 -2.59
C SER A 478 26.16 13.62 -1.73
N GLY A 479 26.51 14.80 -2.24
CA GLY A 479 27.43 15.75 -1.58
C GLY A 479 28.92 15.44 -1.79
N GLY A 480 29.26 14.51 -2.69
CA GLY A 480 30.64 14.22 -3.07
C GLY A 480 30.76 13.56 -4.46
N PRO A 481 31.99 13.42 -5.00
CA PRO A 481 32.23 12.82 -6.31
C PRO A 481 32.01 11.30 -6.28
N VAL A 482 30.79 10.87 -6.60
CA VAL A 482 30.39 9.46 -6.59
C VAL A 482 29.88 9.01 -7.95
N LEU A 483 30.38 7.85 -8.40
CA LEU A 483 29.74 7.05 -9.44
C LEU A 483 29.17 5.76 -8.82
N ILE A 484 28.08 5.27 -9.39
CA ILE A 484 27.57 3.92 -9.13
C ILE A 484 27.44 3.19 -10.46
N ALA A 485 28.09 2.04 -10.61
CA ALA A 485 27.87 1.13 -11.75
C ALA A 485 26.82 0.06 -11.36
N LEU A 486 25.90 -0.26 -12.27
CA LEU A 486 24.86 -1.26 -12.07
C LEU A 486 25.24 -2.62 -12.68
N VAL A 487 24.76 -3.71 -12.05
CA VAL A 487 24.95 -5.08 -12.53
C VAL A 487 23.63 -5.86 -12.46
N ALA A 488 23.10 -6.22 -13.63
CA ALA A 488 21.78 -6.83 -13.82
C ALA A 488 21.85 -8.15 -14.64
N GLY A 489 20.72 -8.84 -14.78
CA GLY A 489 20.62 -10.08 -15.57
C GLY A 489 21.52 -11.21 -15.05
N GLU A 490 21.97 -12.10 -15.94
CA GLU A 490 22.85 -13.24 -15.59
C GLU A 490 24.18 -12.80 -14.96
N ALA A 491 24.68 -11.62 -15.33
CA ALA A 491 25.89 -11.03 -14.75
C ALA A 491 25.75 -10.79 -13.23
N ALA A 492 24.55 -10.46 -12.73
CA ALA A 492 24.31 -10.22 -11.31
C ALA A 492 24.49 -11.49 -10.46
N LEU A 493 24.19 -12.67 -11.02
CA LEU A 493 24.41 -13.97 -10.36
C LEU A 493 25.91 -14.27 -10.22
N THR A 494 26.68 -14.04 -11.29
CA THR A 494 28.13 -14.24 -11.30
C THR A 494 28.86 -13.23 -10.38
N PHE A 495 28.32 -12.02 -10.29
CA PHE A 495 28.83 -10.94 -9.44
C PHE A 495 28.84 -11.29 -7.94
N GLU A 496 27.78 -11.93 -7.43
CA GLU A 496 27.69 -12.38 -6.02
C GLU A 496 28.87 -13.28 -5.61
N CYS A 497 29.36 -14.11 -6.53
CA CYS A 497 30.47 -15.04 -6.29
C CYS A 497 31.85 -14.46 -6.64
N THR A 498 31.93 -13.30 -7.31
CA THR A 498 33.20 -12.73 -7.81
C THR A 498 33.85 -11.82 -6.77
N ASP A 499 35.18 -11.90 -6.62
CA ASP A 499 35.92 -11.11 -5.65
C ASP A 499 35.79 -9.58 -5.90
N PRO A 500 35.53 -8.74 -4.87
CA PRO A 500 35.36 -7.30 -5.02
C PRO A 500 36.53 -6.56 -5.68
N SER A 501 37.77 -7.04 -5.54
CA SER A 501 38.94 -6.44 -6.20
C SER A 501 38.97 -6.72 -7.70
N THR A 502 38.49 -7.91 -8.11
CA THR A 502 38.31 -8.26 -9.53
C THR A 502 37.21 -7.41 -10.16
N LEU A 503 36.08 -7.26 -9.46
CA LEU A 503 34.96 -6.41 -9.90
C LEU A 503 35.40 -4.94 -10.03
N LEU A 504 36.15 -4.44 -9.04
CA LEU A 504 36.71 -3.09 -9.07
C LEU A 504 37.70 -2.89 -10.24
N HIS A 505 38.55 -3.88 -10.51
CA HIS A 505 39.48 -3.83 -11.64
C HIS A 505 38.74 -3.74 -12.99
N ARG A 506 37.68 -4.55 -13.18
CA ARG A 506 36.85 -4.53 -14.40
C ARG A 506 36.18 -3.18 -14.62
N VAL A 507 35.47 -2.65 -13.61
CA VAL A 507 34.76 -1.36 -13.76
C VAL A 507 35.72 -0.17 -13.93
N LEU A 508 36.89 -0.18 -13.29
CA LEU A 508 37.94 0.83 -13.54
C LEU A 508 38.58 0.69 -14.93
N SER A 509 38.65 -0.51 -15.50
CA SER A 509 39.11 -0.71 -16.87
C SER A 509 38.13 -0.11 -17.89
N ILE A 510 36.82 -0.22 -17.67
CA ILE A 510 35.78 0.40 -18.50
C ILE A 510 35.90 1.94 -18.41
N LEU A 511 35.97 2.49 -17.19
CA LEU A 511 36.12 3.94 -17.00
C LEU A 511 37.42 4.48 -17.62
N ARG A 512 38.54 3.78 -17.50
CA ARG A 512 39.80 4.15 -18.17
C ARG A 512 39.69 4.12 -19.69
N GLY A 513 39.03 3.11 -20.26
CA GLY A 513 38.73 3.06 -21.70
C GLY A 513 37.94 4.29 -22.18
N ILE A 514 36.93 4.72 -21.42
CA ILE A 514 36.05 5.85 -21.81
C ILE A 514 36.73 7.22 -21.66
N TYR A 515 37.60 7.41 -20.66
CA TYR A 515 38.09 8.74 -20.28
C TYR A 515 39.55 9.00 -20.63
N SER A 516 40.44 7.99 -20.62
CA SER A 516 41.85 8.21 -20.97
C SER A 516 42.09 8.61 -22.43
N PRO A 517 41.33 8.12 -23.45
CA PRO A 517 41.40 8.65 -24.82
C PRO A 517 40.95 10.12 -24.94
N LYS A 518 40.19 10.64 -23.98
CA LYS A 518 39.77 12.05 -23.89
C LYS A 518 40.82 12.93 -23.19
N GLY A 519 41.99 12.38 -22.86
CA GLY A 519 43.05 13.05 -22.09
C GLY A 519 42.78 13.15 -20.59
N ILE A 520 41.78 12.42 -20.06
CA ILE A 520 41.37 12.47 -18.66
C ILE A 520 41.96 11.27 -17.91
N ASP A 521 42.77 11.54 -16.89
CA ASP A 521 43.23 10.51 -15.95
C ASP A 521 42.07 10.03 -15.07
N VAL A 522 42.01 8.72 -14.83
CA VAL A 522 40.97 8.08 -14.02
C VAL A 522 41.61 7.60 -12.71
N PRO A 523 41.53 8.41 -11.63
CA PRO A 523 42.16 8.09 -10.37
C PRO A 523 41.51 6.86 -9.73
N ASN A 524 42.26 6.15 -8.89
CA ASN A 524 41.67 5.12 -8.04
C ASN A 524 40.66 5.76 -7.05
N PRO A 525 39.54 5.09 -6.76
CA PRO A 525 38.58 5.57 -5.78
C PRO A 525 39.14 5.51 -4.35
N ILE A 526 38.69 6.44 -3.51
CA ILE A 526 39.03 6.56 -2.09
C ILE A 526 38.28 5.51 -1.25
N GLN A 527 37.03 5.20 -1.62
CA GLN A 527 36.23 4.16 -0.98
C GLN A 527 35.31 3.50 -2.02
N THR A 528 35.14 2.18 -1.91
CA THR A 528 34.33 1.36 -2.81
C THR A 528 33.46 0.37 -2.04
N ILE A 529 32.22 0.15 -2.49
CA ILE A 529 31.33 -0.88 -1.96
C ILE A 529 30.67 -1.61 -3.13
N CYS A 530 30.79 -2.94 -3.13
CA CYS A 530 29.97 -3.84 -3.97
C CYS A 530 28.80 -4.33 -3.12
N THR A 531 27.55 -4.21 -3.59
CA THR A 531 26.40 -4.80 -2.90
C THR A 531 26.32 -6.30 -3.14
N ARG A 532 25.68 -7.05 -2.25
CA ARG A 532 25.43 -8.49 -2.42
C ARG A 532 24.04 -8.85 -1.90
N TRP A 533 23.02 -8.38 -2.61
CA TRP A 533 21.61 -8.53 -2.18
C TRP A 533 21.11 -9.97 -2.23
N GLY A 534 21.69 -10.82 -3.09
CA GLY A 534 21.39 -12.25 -3.18
C GLY A 534 21.98 -13.04 -2.01
N SER A 535 23.22 -12.74 -1.62
CA SER A 535 23.88 -13.36 -0.45
C SER A 535 23.38 -12.84 0.91
N ASP A 536 22.61 -11.74 0.93
CA ASP A 536 22.11 -11.15 2.19
C ASP A 536 20.97 -12.01 2.78
N PRO A 537 21.15 -12.60 3.99
CA PRO A 537 20.20 -13.56 4.57
C PRO A 537 18.89 -12.93 5.06
N LEU A 538 18.77 -11.60 5.03
CA LEU A 538 17.55 -10.87 5.36
C LEU A 538 16.91 -10.25 4.11
N CYS A 539 17.32 -10.69 2.90
CA CYS A 539 16.73 -10.30 1.62
C CYS A 539 16.63 -11.48 0.62
N HIS A 540 17.73 -12.19 0.36
CA HIS A 540 17.86 -13.23 -0.68
C HIS A 540 17.49 -12.76 -2.11
N GLY A 541 17.84 -11.51 -2.46
CA GLY A 541 17.55 -10.89 -3.75
C GLY A 541 17.19 -9.39 -3.63
N SER A 542 16.90 -8.74 -4.76
CA SER A 542 16.58 -7.32 -4.82
C SER A 542 15.07 -7.03 -4.69
N TYR A 543 14.24 -7.52 -5.63
CA TYR A 543 12.79 -7.26 -5.67
C TYR A 543 12.05 -8.27 -6.55
N SER A 544 10.72 -8.34 -6.42
CA SER A 544 9.90 -9.32 -7.15
C SER A 544 9.63 -8.96 -8.61
N HIS A 545 9.41 -9.97 -9.46
CA HIS A 545 8.93 -9.83 -10.84
C HIS A 545 7.96 -10.97 -11.19
N VAL A 546 7.16 -10.78 -12.23
CA VAL A 546 6.23 -11.81 -12.72
C VAL A 546 6.98 -12.76 -13.65
N ARG A 547 7.36 -13.94 -13.12
CA ARG A 547 8.03 -14.98 -13.91
C ARG A 547 7.05 -15.84 -14.71
N VAL A 548 7.57 -16.61 -15.67
CA VAL A 548 6.83 -17.66 -16.38
C VAL A 548 6.06 -18.56 -15.40
N GLY A 549 4.79 -18.83 -15.71
CA GLY A 549 3.86 -19.56 -14.84
C GLY A 549 3.29 -18.78 -13.64
N SER A 550 3.51 -17.47 -13.55
CA SER A 550 2.97 -16.57 -12.52
C SER A 550 2.20 -15.40 -13.16
N SER A 551 1.36 -14.70 -12.39
CA SER A 551 0.62 -13.52 -12.84
C SER A 551 0.48 -12.50 -11.71
N GLY A 552 -0.01 -11.28 -12.05
CA GLY A 552 -0.26 -10.23 -11.06
C GLY A 552 -1.11 -10.68 -9.86
N SER A 553 -2.00 -11.67 -10.06
CA SER A 553 -2.84 -12.22 -8.99
C SER A 553 -2.06 -12.92 -7.87
N ASP A 554 -0.81 -13.33 -8.08
CA ASP A 554 0.03 -13.88 -7.02
C ASP A 554 0.45 -12.82 -5.99
N TYR A 555 0.56 -11.54 -6.39
CA TYR A 555 0.75 -10.41 -5.46
C TYR A 555 -0.50 -10.20 -4.59
N ASP A 556 -1.69 -10.30 -5.18
CA ASP A 556 -2.96 -10.19 -4.47
C ASP A 556 -3.09 -11.34 -3.45
N ILE A 557 -2.78 -12.58 -3.85
CA ILE A 557 -2.74 -13.76 -2.97
C ILE A 557 -1.72 -13.59 -1.84
N LEU A 558 -0.54 -13.01 -2.11
CA LEU A 558 0.47 -12.80 -1.07
C LEU A 558 0.03 -11.72 -0.07
N ALA A 559 -0.76 -10.73 -0.48
CA ALA A 559 -1.37 -9.74 0.41
C ALA A 559 -2.48 -10.29 1.34
N GLU A 560 -3.17 -11.39 0.97
CA GLU A 560 -4.28 -11.95 1.77
C GLU A 560 -3.88 -12.22 3.23
N ASN A 561 -4.64 -11.71 4.21
CA ASN A 561 -4.39 -12.02 5.62
C ASN A 561 -4.84 -13.46 5.98
N VAL A 562 -4.23 -14.03 7.01
CA VAL A 562 -4.55 -15.37 7.51
C VAL A 562 -5.22 -15.24 8.89
N GLY A 563 -6.44 -15.76 8.99
CA GLY A 563 -7.23 -15.81 10.24
C GLY A 563 -7.62 -14.46 10.85
N GLY A 564 -7.43 -13.34 10.14
CA GLY A 564 -7.56 -12.00 10.74
C GLY A 564 -6.51 -11.70 11.83
N ARG A 565 -5.41 -12.46 11.85
CA ARG A 565 -4.34 -12.40 12.88
C ARG A 565 -2.95 -12.18 12.29
N LEU A 566 -2.66 -12.76 11.12
CA LEU A 566 -1.40 -12.60 10.38
C LEU A 566 -1.65 -11.85 9.07
N PHE A 567 -1.05 -10.67 8.92
CA PHE A 567 -1.17 -9.78 7.77
C PHE A 567 0.15 -9.69 6.98
N PHE A 568 0.12 -9.25 5.72
CA PHE A 568 1.29 -9.21 4.84
C PHE A 568 1.42 -7.87 4.09
N ALA A 569 2.57 -7.21 4.21
CA ALA A 569 2.93 -6.00 3.47
C ALA A 569 4.35 -6.09 2.86
N GLY A 570 4.69 -5.17 1.96
CA GLY A 570 5.92 -5.16 1.17
C GLY A 570 5.64 -5.00 -0.33
N GLU A 571 6.66 -4.71 -1.13
CA GLU A 571 6.48 -4.52 -2.58
C GLU A 571 5.91 -5.77 -3.27
N ALA A 572 6.35 -6.97 -2.90
CA ALA A 572 5.77 -8.25 -3.33
C ALA A 572 4.33 -8.53 -2.82
N THR A 573 3.64 -7.54 -2.25
CA THR A 573 2.20 -7.61 -1.89
C THR A 573 1.37 -6.55 -2.61
N ASN A 574 1.94 -5.79 -3.55
CA ASN A 574 1.26 -4.66 -4.20
C ASN A 574 1.26 -4.82 -5.71
N ARG A 575 0.18 -5.42 -6.25
CA ARG A 575 0.04 -5.70 -7.68
C ARG A 575 0.10 -4.47 -8.59
N LYS A 576 -0.43 -3.32 -8.13
CA LYS A 576 -0.42 -2.06 -8.90
C LYS A 576 0.98 -1.42 -8.92
N PHE A 577 1.83 -1.74 -7.95
CA PHE A 577 3.13 -1.11 -7.74
C PHE A 577 4.18 -2.10 -7.18
N PRO A 578 4.47 -3.23 -7.85
CA PRO A 578 5.48 -4.18 -7.39
C PRO A 578 6.89 -3.55 -7.47
N ALA A 579 7.90 -4.27 -6.98
CA ALA A 579 9.33 -3.91 -7.01
C ALA A 579 9.76 -2.56 -6.35
N SER A 580 8.82 -1.70 -5.97
CA SER A 580 9.05 -0.27 -5.78
C SER A 580 9.05 0.17 -4.31
N MET A 581 9.77 1.26 -4.04
CA MET A 581 9.77 1.90 -2.71
C MET A 581 8.38 2.44 -2.34
N HIS A 582 7.67 3.01 -3.31
CA HIS A 582 6.34 3.61 -3.09
C HIS A 582 5.27 2.53 -2.92
N GLY A 583 5.34 1.43 -3.67
CA GLY A 583 4.44 0.29 -3.51
C GLY A 583 4.60 -0.43 -2.18
N ALA A 584 5.84 -0.56 -1.69
CA ALA A 584 6.09 -1.01 -0.32
C ALA A 584 5.46 -0.06 0.71
N PHE A 585 5.65 1.26 0.59
CA PHE A 585 5.03 2.24 1.50
C PHE A 585 3.49 2.14 1.50
N LEU A 586 2.86 2.14 0.32
CA LEU A 586 1.41 2.00 0.16
C LEU A 586 0.86 0.70 0.75
N SER A 587 1.57 -0.43 0.61
CA SER A 587 1.16 -1.70 1.23
C SER A 587 1.13 -1.64 2.76
N GLY A 588 1.98 -0.81 3.39
CA GLY A 588 1.96 -0.58 4.82
C GLY A 588 0.71 0.20 5.28
N LEU A 589 0.34 1.26 4.54
CA LEU A 589 -0.90 2.00 4.79
C LEU A 589 -2.14 1.11 4.62
N ARG A 590 -2.14 0.28 3.56
CA ARG A 590 -3.20 -0.70 3.27
C ARG A 590 -3.39 -1.68 4.42
N GLU A 591 -2.32 -2.31 4.92
CA GLU A 591 -2.45 -3.27 6.03
C GLU A 591 -2.82 -2.61 7.35
N ALA A 592 -2.43 -1.37 7.62
CA ALA A 592 -2.94 -0.62 8.77
C ALA A 592 -4.49 -0.46 8.71
N SER A 593 -5.04 -0.14 7.52
CA SER A 593 -6.49 -0.14 7.29
C SER A 593 -7.13 -1.52 7.43
N CYS A 594 -6.48 -2.58 6.95
CA CYS A 594 -6.95 -3.96 7.11
C CYS A 594 -7.01 -4.38 8.59
N ILE A 595 -5.98 -4.06 9.37
CA ILE A 595 -5.89 -4.35 10.82
C ILE A 595 -6.94 -3.56 11.61
N LEU A 596 -7.13 -2.27 11.31
CA LEU A 596 -8.19 -1.46 11.93
C LEU A 596 -9.60 -2.03 11.64
N ARG A 597 -9.86 -2.43 10.38
CA ARG A 597 -11.14 -3.05 9.99
C ARG A 597 -11.34 -4.42 10.65
N ALA A 598 -10.31 -5.26 10.70
CA ALA A 598 -10.37 -6.55 11.38
C ALA A 598 -10.69 -6.37 12.88
N THR A 599 -10.00 -5.44 13.56
CA THR A 599 -10.21 -5.13 14.97
C THR A 599 -11.65 -4.72 15.25
N ARG A 600 -12.22 -3.82 14.42
CA ARG A 600 -13.64 -3.40 14.52
C ARG A 600 -14.62 -4.54 14.27
N ILE A 601 -14.31 -5.47 13.36
CA ILE A 601 -15.13 -6.68 13.12
C ILE A 601 -15.08 -7.61 14.34
N TRP A 602 -13.90 -7.86 14.91
CA TRP A 602 -13.75 -8.64 16.15
C TRP A 602 -14.51 -7.99 17.32
N GLN A 603 -14.31 -6.70 17.60
CA GLN A 603 -15.05 -5.96 18.64
C GLN A 603 -16.57 -6.05 18.45
N ASN A 604 -17.07 -5.87 17.23
CA ASN A 604 -18.50 -5.96 16.94
C ASN A 604 -19.03 -7.40 17.04
N ASN A 605 -18.23 -8.42 16.69
CA ASN A 605 -18.60 -9.82 16.86
C ASN A 605 -18.60 -10.23 18.34
N CYS A 606 -17.65 -9.75 19.15
CA CYS A 606 -17.64 -9.92 20.60
C CYS A 606 -18.84 -9.21 21.26
N ARG A 607 -19.19 -7.99 20.83
CA ARG A 607 -20.42 -7.31 21.29
C ARG A 607 -21.69 -8.10 20.90
N LYS A 608 -21.74 -8.66 19.69
CA LYS A 608 -22.86 -9.51 19.24
C LYS A 608 -22.91 -10.88 19.92
N SER A 609 -21.77 -11.47 20.31
CA SER A 609 -21.75 -12.71 21.09
C SER A 609 -22.12 -12.45 22.54
N LEU A 610 -21.64 -11.36 23.15
CA LEU A 610 -22.09 -10.90 24.47
C LEU A 610 -23.59 -10.59 24.47
N GLN A 611 -24.14 -9.96 23.42
CA GLN A 611 -25.60 -9.76 23.27
C GLN A 611 -26.38 -11.06 23.02
N LYS A 612 -25.79 -12.07 22.36
CA LYS A 612 -26.39 -13.41 22.23
C LYS A 612 -26.31 -14.25 23.51
N ASN A 613 -25.30 -14.01 24.34
CA ASN A 613 -25.06 -14.75 25.58
C ASN A 613 -25.73 -14.07 26.79
N MET A 614 -26.00 -12.77 26.74
CA MET A 614 -26.86 -12.04 27.69
C MET A 614 -28.34 -12.14 27.30
N GLY A 615 -28.77 -13.34 26.91
CA GLY A 615 -30.16 -13.73 26.78
C GLY A 615 -30.21 -15.26 26.85
N PRO A 616 -30.95 -15.88 27.79
CA PRO A 616 -31.01 -17.32 27.84
C PRO A 616 -31.64 -17.84 26.55
N SER A 617 -31.00 -18.82 25.91
CA SER A 617 -31.55 -19.41 24.70
C SER A 617 -32.91 -20.04 25.00
N ASN A 618 -33.81 -20.03 24.03
CA ASN A 618 -35.19 -20.45 24.26
C ASN A 618 -35.25 -21.92 24.74
N ASP A 619 -34.32 -22.75 24.27
CA ASP A 619 -34.15 -24.14 24.70
C ASP A 619 -33.72 -24.28 26.17
N VAL A 620 -32.87 -23.37 26.67
CA VAL A 620 -32.45 -23.35 28.10
C VAL A 620 -33.62 -22.94 29.00
N LEU A 621 -34.47 -21.99 28.60
CA LEU A 621 -35.70 -21.68 29.35
C LEU A 621 -36.70 -22.83 29.32
N ILE A 622 -36.83 -23.53 28.20
CA ILE A 622 -37.68 -24.72 28.08
C ILE A 622 -37.18 -25.83 29.02
N ASP A 623 -35.87 -26.06 29.09
CA ASP A 623 -35.27 -27.08 29.94
C ASP A 623 -35.35 -26.73 31.44
N LEU A 624 -35.06 -25.48 31.81
CA LEU A 624 -35.14 -25.00 33.19
C LEU A 624 -36.55 -25.21 33.77
N PHE A 625 -37.58 -24.85 33.02
CA PHE A 625 -38.97 -25.01 33.44
C PHE A 625 -39.63 -26.35 33.05
N LYS A 626 -38.83 -27.43 32.90
CA LYS A 626 -39.35 -28.82 32.89
C LYS A 626 -39.82 -29.25 34.28
N ASN A 627 -39.05 -28.90 35.32
CA ASN A 627 -39.31 -29.24 36.72
C ASN A 627 -39.31 -27.96 37.59
N PRO A 628 -40.38 -27.14 37.56
CA PRO A 628 -40.49 -25.95 38.40
C PRO A 628 -40.63 -26.28 39.88
N ASP A 629 -39.97 -25.53 40.75
CA ASP A 629 -40.05 -25.67 42.21
C ASP A 629 -41.46 -25.35 42.75
N LEU A 630 -42.18 -24.47 42.06
CA LEU A 630 -43.56 -24.11 42.38
C LEU A 630 -44.38 -23.94 41.09
N ALA A 631 -45.55 -24.58 41.01
CA ALA A 631 -46.45 -24.44 39.87
C ALA A 631 -47.92 -24.40 40.31
N PHE A 632 -48.70 -23.50 39.73
CA PHE A 632 -50.14 -23.39 39.96
C PHE A 632 -50.83 -22.70 38.79
N GLY A 633 -51.95 -23.25 38.30
CA GLY A 633 -52.65 -22.71 37.14
C GLY A 633 -51.73 -22.58 35.93
N ASN A 634 -51.68 -21.41 35.31
CA ASN A 634 -50.76 -21.09 34.21
C ASN A 634 -49.37 -20.57 34.64
N PHE A 635 -49.03 -20.63 35.94
CA PHE A 635 -47.80 -20.08 36.51
C PHE A 635 -46.80 -21.19 36.87
N SER A 636 -45.51 -20.94 36.64
CA SER A 636 -44.39 -21.81 37.05
C SER A 636 -43.22 -20.97 37.55
N PHE A 637 -42.62 -21.32 38.68
CA PHE A 637 -41.52 -20.61 39.30
C PHE A 637 -40.29 -21.52 39.47
N ILE A 638 -39.11 -20.90 39.37
CA ILE A 638 -37.81 -21.49 39.71
C ILE A 638 -37.16 -20.55 40.72
N PHE A 639 -36.75 -21.08 41.87
CA PHE A 639 -36.00 -20.33 42.86
C PHE A 639 -34.51 -20.23 42.49
N ASP A 640 -33.81 -19.26 43.06
CA ASP A 640 -32.35 -19.33 43.16
C ASP A 640 -31.97 -20.51 44.07
N SER A 641 -31.13 -21.42 43.58
CA SER A 641 -30.65 -22.58 44.32
C SER A 641 -29.45 -22.28 45.23
N SER A 642 -28.89 -21.07 45.15
CA SER A 642 -27.79 -20.63 46.02
C SER A 642 -28.23 -20.05 47.37
N THR A 643 -29.52 -19.71 47.54
CA THR A 643 -30.05 -19.11 48.78
C THR A 643 -31.52 -19.40 49.03
N GLU A 644 -31.86 -19.72 50.28
CA GLU A 644 -33.24 -19.93 50.76
C GLU A 644 -33.90 -18.66 51.34
N GLU A 645 -33.24 -17.49 51.30
CA GLU A 645 -33.79 -16.27 51.90
C GLU A 645 -35.14 -15.86 51.29
N PRO A 646 -36.12 -15.34 52.07
CA PRO A 646 -37.41 -14.88 51.55
C PRO A 646 -37.31 -13.81 50.45
N LYS A 647 -36.21 -13.05 50.45
CA LYS A 647 -35.90 -12.00 49.47
C LYS A 647 -35.13 -12.50 48.25
N SER A 648 -34.75 -13.78 48.19
CA SER A 648 -34.09 -14.36 47.01
C SER A 648 -34.97 -14.17 45.78
N MET A 649 -34.43 -13.58 44.71
CA MET A 649 -35.16 -13.38 43.47
C MET A 649 -35.18 -14.70 42.68
N GLY A 650 -36.35 -15.07 42.15
CA GLY A 650 -36.55 -16.24 41.32
C GLY A 650 -37.28 -15.89 40.02
N LEU A 651 -37.25 -16.82 39.05
CA LEU A 651 -37.80 -16.60 37.72
C LEU A 651 -39.18 -17.22 37.59
N MET A 652 -40.16 -16.42 37.16
CA MET A 652 -41.53 -16.84 36.86
C MET A 652 -41.75 -16.97 35.36
N ARG A 653 -42.44 -18.02 34.96
CA ARG A 653 -43.04 -18.23 33.63
C ARG A 653 -44.56 -18.21 33.75
N VAL A 654 -45.22 -17.49 32.84
CA VAL A 654 -46.67 -17.41 32.68
C VAL A 654 -47.06 -17.90 31.29
N GLY A 655 -47.89 -18.94 31.21
CA GLY A 655 -48.40 -19.50 29.96
C GLY A 655 -49.76 -18.92 29.55
N PHE A 656 -49.95 -18.70 28.25
CA PHE A 656 -51.23 -18.28 27.68
C PHE A 656 -51.60 -19.21 26.52
N GLY A 657 -52.60 -20.08 26.73
CA GLY A 657 -53.12 -21.00 25.73
C GLY A 657 -54.22 -21.90 26.29
N LYS A 658 -55.06 -22.46 25.42
CA LYS A 658 -56.08 -23.43 25.84
C LYS A 658 -55.46 -24.81 25.99
N SER A 659 -55.37 -25.30 27.23
CA SER A 659 -55.20 -26.72 27.49
C SER A 659 -56.32 -27.52 26.79
N ARG A 660 -55.95 -28.53 26.02
CA ARG A 660 -56.89 -29.49 25.43
C ARG A 660 -56.21 -30.86 25.34
N ASN A 661 -56.90 -31.87 25.88
CA ASN A 661 -56.48 -33.27 25.85
C ASN A 661 -56.57 -33.86 24.42
N ASP A 662 -56.26 -35.16 24.32
CA ASP A 662 -56.48 -36.06 23.18
C ASP A 662 -55.34 -36.14 22.14
N PHE A 663 -54.17 -36.58 22.59
CA PHE A 663 -53.24 -37.31 21.71
C PHE A 663 -53.81 -38.70 21.39
N SER A 664 -54.30 -38.88 20.16
CA SER A 664 -54.69 -40.20 19.63
C SER A 664 -53.97 -40.52 18.31
N SER A 665 -53.77 -41.83 18.07
CA SER A 665 -52.86 -42.40 17.05
C SER A 665 -53.10 -41.91 15.61
N LYS A 666 -52.09 -41.61 14.80
CA LYS A 666 -51.30 -42.61 14.02
C LYS A 666 -50.11 -41.96 13.28
N ARG A 667 -49.10 -42.76 12.93
CA ARG A 667 -48.09 -42.45 11.88
C ARG A 667 -48.45 -43.18 10.58
N SER A 668 -48.27 -42.52 9.43
CA SER A 668 -48.09 -43.17 8.12
C SER A 668 -47.26 -42.24 7.22
N CYS A 669 -46.61 -42.81 6.19
CA CYS A 669 -45.62 -42.13 5.35
C CYS A 669 -46.16 -41.87 3.93
N GLY A 670 -45.81 -40.73 3.33
CA GLY A 670 -46.16 -40.38 1.95
C GLY A 670 -45.29 -39.22 1.42
N LYS A 671 -44.97 -39.24 0.12
CA LYS A 671 -44.11 -38.22 -0.54
C LYS A 671 -44.95 -37.12 -1.19
N GLY A 672 -44.43 -35.90 -1.25
CA GLY A 672 -45.00 -34.77 -2.00
C GLY A 672 -44.03 -33.58 -2.04
N LEU A 673 -44.09 -32.76 -3.10
CA LEU A 673 -43.18 -31.63 -3.33
C LEU A 673 -43.80 -30.29 -2.88
N GLU A 674 -42.92 -29.32 -2.60
CA GLU A 674 -43.13 -27.86 -2.63
C GLU A 674 -44.41 -27.23 -2.04
N LYS A 675 -44.22 -26.49 -0.94
CA LYS A 675 -44.71 -25.10 -0.81
C LYS A 675 -44.02 -24.33 0.31
N SER A 676 -43.91 -23.02 0.15
CA SER A 676 -43.34 -22.10 1.12
C SER A 676 -44.40 -21.48 2.03
N CYS A 677 -43.96 -21.06 3.22
CA CYS A 677 -44.66 -20.24 4.22
C CYS A 677 -45.83 -20.86 5.02
N GLN A 678 -45.92 -20.37 6.27
CA GLN A 678 -47.10 -20.38 7.15
C GLN A 678 -47.72 -21.74 7.51
N GLN A 679 -46.98 -22.56 8.26
CA GLN A 679 -47.56 -23.24 9.42
C GLN A 679 -47.12 -22.54 10.70
N SER A 680 -47.98 -21.65 11.20
CA SER A 680 -47.88 -21.14 12.57
C SER A 680 -48.19 -22.27 13.55
N LEU A 681 -47.16 -22.89 14.11
CA LEU A 681 -47.31 -23.75 15.29
C LEU A 681 -47.99 -22.92 16.39
N ASN A 682 -49.16 -23.37 16.87
CA ASN A 682 -49.84 -22.79 18.04
C ASN A 682 -49.09 -23.18 19.33
N LEU A 683 -47.84 -22.73 19.44
CA LEU A 683 -47.10 -22.69 20.69
C LEU A 683 -47.83 -21.73 21.64
N PRO A 684 -48.12 -22.13 22.89
CA PRO A 684 -48.70 -21.21 23.86
C PRO A 684 -47.74 -20.04 24.09
N LEU A 685 -48.26 -18.82 24.14
CA LEU A 685 -47.45 -17.64 24.41
C LEU A 685 -46.91 -17.77 25.85
N GLN A 686 -45.59 -17.70 26.00
CA GLN A 686 -44.92 -17.74 27.30
C GLN A 686 -44.24 -16.40 27.57
N LEU A 687 -44.61 -15.79 28.69
CA LEU A 687 -43.99 -14.57 29.19
C LEU A 687 -43.34 -14.83 30.55
N TYR A 688 -42.36 -14.01 30.90
CA TYR A 688 -41.48 -14.21 32.04
C TYR A 688 -41.37 -12.93 32.88
N THR A 689 -41.12 -13.08 34.18
CA THR A 689 -40.78 -11.95 35.07
C THR A 689 -40.01 -12.45 36.29
N VAL A 690 -39.40 -11.54 37.04
CA VAL A 690 -38.59 -11.85 38.23
C VAL A 690 -39.28 -11.28 39.47
N LEU A 691 -39.39 -12.07 40.53
CA LEU A 691 -39.96 -11.66 41.82
C LEU A 691 -39.30 -12.41 42.97
N SER A 692 -39.52 -11.99 44.22
CA SER A 692 -38.95 -12.66 45.38
C SER A 692 -39.66 -13.99 45.70
N ARG A 693 -38.97 -14.87 46.44
CA ARG A 693 -39.51 -16.11 47.03
C ARG A 693 -40.77 -15.85 47.86
N GLU A 694 -40.77 -14.79 48.66
CA GLU A 694 -41.94 -14.29 49.42
C GLU A 694 -43.12 -13.93 48.49
N GLN A 695 -42.89 -13.09 47.47
CA GLN A 695 -43.91 -12.67 46.50
C GLN A 695 -44.49 -13.84 45.69
N ALA A 696 -43.71 -14.88 45.42
CA ALA A 696 -44.17 -16.08 44.71
C ALA A 696 -45.14 -16.93 45.56
N HIS A 697 -44.92 -16.99 46.88
CA HIS A 697 -45.85 -17.63 47.81
C HIS A 697 -47.11 -16.78 48.05
N ASP A 698 -47.00 -15.45 48.15
CA ASP A 698 -48.17 -14.57 48.19
C ASP A 698 -49.07 -14.77 46.96
N LEU A 699 -48.48 -14.82 45.76
CA LEU A 699 -49.20 -15.10 44.51
C LEU A 699 -49.86 -16.48 44.50
N GLN A 700 -49.28 -17.48 45.17
CA GLN A 700 -49.90 -18.80 45.35
C GLN A 700 -51.19 -18.70 46.18
N LEU A 701 -51.18 -17.89 47.24
CA LEU A 701 -52.29 -17.70 48.18
C LEU A 701 -53.43 -16.82 47.65
N VAL A 702 -53.22 -16.02 46.59
CA VAL A 702 -54.28 -15.22 45.96
C VAL A 702 -55.47 -16.09 45.54
N THR A 703 -56.62 -15.89 46.19
CA THR A 703 -57.87 -16.61 45.90
C THR A 703 -58.56 -16.03 44.65
N GLY A 704 -58.44 -16.73 43.53
CA GLY A 704 -59.07 -16.37 42.26
C GLY A 704 -58.54 -17.23 41.10
N GLY A 705 -59.09 -17.03 39.91
CA GLY A 705 -58.57 -17.65 38.68
C GLY A 705 -57.26 -17.00 38.22
N ASP A 706 -56.68 -17.52 37.12
CA ASP A 706 -55.42 -17.01 36.59
C ASP A 706 -55.46 -15.49 36.31
N GLU A 707 -56.60 -14.94 35.88
CA GLU A 707 -56.76 -13.48 35.67
C GLU A 707 -56.62 -12.67 36.97
N SER A 708 -57.09 -13.19 38.10
CA SER A 708 -56.93 -12.55 39.42
C SER A 708 -55.46 -12.52 39.84
N LYS A 709 -54.73 -13.61 39.57
CA LYS A 709 -53.29 -13.73 39.83
C LYS A 709 -52.46 -12.87 38.89
N LEU A 710 -52.83 -12.79 37.61
CA LEU A 710 -52.24 -11.88 36.63
C LEU A 710 -52.45 -10.41 37.02
N SER A 711 -53.65 -10.07 37.49
CA SER A 711 -53.95 -8.72 38.01
C SER A 711 -53.10 -8.40 39.24
N PHE A 712 -52.86 -9.36 40.14
CA PHE A 712 -52.00 -9.16 41.31
C PHE A 712 -50.54 -8.87 40.90
N LEU A 713 -49.95 -9.68 40.01
CA LEU A 713 -48.62 -9.43 39.45
C LEU A 713 -48.50 -8.02 38.82
N CYS A 714 -49.41 -7.70 37.90
CA CYS A 714 -49.28 -6.49 37.07
C CYS A 714 -49.76 -5.20 37.76
N ARG A 715 -50.66 -5.27 38.75
CA ARG A 715 -51.25 -4.08 39.42
C ARG A 715 -50.89 -3.94 40.89
N ASN A 716 -50.71 -5.03 41.64
CA ASN A 716 -50.37 -4.96 43.06
C ASN A 716 -48.85 -4.99 43.27
N LEU A 717 -48.13 -5.83 42.52
CA LEU A 717 -46.66 -5.87 42.52
C LEU A 717 -46.02 -4.98 41.44
N GLY A 718 -46.81 -4.47 40.49
CA GLY A 718 -46.35 -3.56 39.42
C GLY A 718 -45.41 -4.20 38.39
N LEU A 719 -45.30 -5.53 38.37
CA LEU A 719 -44.32 -6.26 37.57
C LEU A 719 -44.72 -6.33 36.10
N LYS A 720 -43.72 -6.21 35.21
CA LYS A 720 -43.90 -6.35 33.77
C LYS A 720 -43.60 -7.78 33.33
N LEU A 721 -44.44 -8.31 32.45
CA LEU A 721 -44.24 -9.60 31.78
C LEU A 721 -43.47 -9.38 30.47
N MET A 722 -42.39 -10.15 30.27
CA MET A 722 -41.41 -9.99 29.20
C MET A 722 -41.37 -11.25 28.32
N GLY A 723 -41.10 -11.13 27.02
CA GLY A 723 -40.78 -12.29 26.18
C GLY A 723 -39.37 -12.84 26.47
N PRO A 724 -39.01 -14.05 26.00
CA PRO A 724 -37.69 -14.66 26.20
C PRO A 724 -36.49 -13.73 25.93
N SER A 725 -36.55 -12.98 24.82
CA SER A 725 -35.51 -12.02 24.43
C SER A 725 -35.36 -10.82 25.37
N GLY A 726 -36.31 -10.60 26.30
CA GLY A 726 -36.32 -9.47 27.22
C GLY A 726 -35.61 -9.72 28.55
N LEU A 727 -35.43 -10.98 28.97
CA LEU A 727 -34.85 -11.30 30.29
C LEU A 727 -33.44 -10.73 30.46
N GLY A 728 -32.66 -10.68 29.38
CA GLY A 728 -31.28 -10.18 29.37
C GLY A 728 -31.13 -8.77 29.96
N SER A 729 -32.11 -7.90 29.75
CA SER A 729 -32.06 -6.52 30.25
C SER A 729 -32.17 -6.41 31.78
N LEU A 730 -32.73 -7.41 32.46
CA LEU A 730 -32.91 -7.41 33.91
C LEU A 730 -31.72 -8.02 34.66
N VAL A 731 -30.98 -8.94 34.04
CA VAL A 731 -29.77 -9.55 34.62
C VAL A 731 -28.62 -8.54 34.69
N VAL A 732 -28.54 -7.63 33.71
CA VAL A 732 -27.48 -6.60 33.63
C VAL A 732 -27.60 -5.54 34.75
N GLU A 733 -28.80 -5.25 35.25
CA GLU A 733 -29.01 -4.29 36.35
C GLU A 733 -28.61 -4.84 37.73
N ALA A 734 -28.24 -6.12 37.84
CA ALA A 734 -27.89 -6.78 39.10
C ALA A 734 -26.40 -7.19 39.23
N ALA A 735 -25.58 -7.05 38.17
CA ALA A 735 -24.26 -7.67 38.09
C ALA A 735 -23.11 -6.67 37.80
N HIS A 736 -22.63 -5.98 38.84
CA HIS A 736 -21.40 -5.17 38.82
C HIS A 736 -20.65 -5.28 40.16
N ILE A 737 -19.70 -6.22 40.27
CA ILE A 737 -18.61 -6.28 41.27
C ILE A 737 -17.63 -7.39 40.85
N GLU A 738 -16.34 -7.20 41.15
CA GLU A 738 -15.19 -8.13 40.94
C GLU A 738 -14.87 -8.59 39.49
N ALA A 739 -13.62 -8.88 39.13
CA ALA A 739 -12.31 -8.36 39.56
C ALA A 739 -11.26 -8.66 38.47
N ILE A 740 -10.15 -7.91 38.41
CA ILE A 740 -8.99 -8.25 37.57
C ILE A 740 -7.86 -8.71 38.50
N GLU A 741 -7.38 -9.94 38.31
CA GLU A 741 -6.16 -10.42 38.96
C GLU A 741 -4.92 -9.99 38.16
N VAL A 742 -3.88 -9.57 38.88
CA VAL A 742 -2.54 -9.30 38.35
C VAL A 742 -1.54 -10.00 39.25
N GLU A 743 -1.00 -11.14 38.80
CA GLU A 743 0.15 -11.76 39.47
C GLU A 743 1.46 -11.10 39.01
N GLN A 744 2.18 -10.52 39.97
CA GLN A 744 3.64 -10.45 39.95
C GLN A 744 4.19 -10.84 41.32
N PRO A 745 5.22 -11.70 41.41
CA PRO A 745 5.83 -12.08 42.68
C PRO A 745 6.66 -10.93 43.28
N SER A 746 6.61 -10.81 44.61
CA SER A 746 7.22 -9.71 45.37
C SER A 746 8.74 -9.83 45.56
N GLY A 747 9.47 -8.70 45.60
CA GLY A 747 10.94 -8.70 45.75
C GLY A 747 11.62 -7.39 46.17
N LEU A 748 11.31 -6.86 47.36
CA LEU A 748 12.16 -5.98 48.21
C LEU A 748 12.86 -4.73 47.61
N GLY A 749 12.54 -3.54 48.16
CA GLY A 749 13.60 -2.65 48.68
C GLY A 749 13.59 -1.14 48.37
N MET A 750 13.27 -0.34 49.40
CA MET A 750 13.65 1.09 49.59
C MET A 750 13.00 2.17 48.69
N SER A 751 13.18 3.44 49.07
CA SER A 751 12.27 4.56 48.78
C SER A 751 13.05 5.92 48.58
N PRO A 752 12.42 7.11 48.33
CA PRO A 752 12.86 8.03 47.27
C PRO A 752 13.45 9.38 47.76
N PRO A 753 13.63 10.40 46.89
CA PRO A 753 12.57 11.42 46.73
C PRO A 753 12.40 12.11 45.35
N ALA A 754 11.15 12.56 45.07
CA ALA A 754 10.65 13.79 44.37
C ALA A 754 11.38 14.37 43.10
N CYS A 755 10.73 14.97 42.08
CA CYS A 755 9.32 15.35 41.76
C CYS A 755 9.17 15.54 40.21
N PHE A 756 8.22 16.23 39.52
CA PHE A 756 7.08 17.13 39.83
C PHE A 756 6.08 17.20 38.62
N ALA A 757 4.88 17.77 38.84
CA ALA A 757 4.01 18.67 38.02
C ALA A 757 4.17 18.82 36.47
N GLU A 758 3.12 19.10 35.64
CA GLU A 758 1.67 19.32 35.89
C GLU A 758 0.76 19.27 34.63
N ALA A 759 -0.57 19.18 34.88
CA ALA A 759 -1.72 19.77 34.16
C ALA A 759 -2.08 19.46 32.67
N MET A 760 -3.15 18.66 32.53
CA MET A 760 -4.16 18.69 31.43
C MET A 760 -5.09 19.95 31.53
N PRO A 761 -6.03 20.32 30.61
CA PRO A 761 -7.17 19.45 30.22
C PRO A 761 -7.97 19.66 28.87
N ARG A 762 -8.39 18.53 28.29
CA ARG A 762 -9.77 18.15 27.84
C ARG A 762 -10.63 18.95 26.81
N SER A 763 -11.20 18.14 25.90
CA SER A 763 -12.61 18.13 25.39
C SER A 763 -13.07 19.20 24.36
N GLY A 764 -14.02 18.92 23.46
CA GLY A 764 -14.83 17.69 23.24
C GLY A 764 -15.55 17.65 21.87
N VAL A 765 -16.19 16.54 21.46
CA VAL A 765 -17.65 16.27 21.66
C VAL A 765 -18.52 17.23 20.80
N LYS A 766 -19.33 16.82 19.80
CA LYS A 766 -19.99 15.53 19.44
C LYS A 766 -20.45 15.53 17.94
N ARG A 767 -20.70 14.38 17.26
CA ARG A 767 -22.01 13.76 16.85
C ARG A 767 -23.02 14.69 16.11
N LEU A 768 -23.87 14.26 15.15
CA LEU A 768 -24.21 12.96 14.53
C LEU A 768 -25.08 13.15 13.25
N GLU A 769 -25.33 12.06 12.51
CA GLU A 769 -26.53 11.74 11.69
C GLU A 769 -26.99 12.68 10.55
N GLY A 770 -27.70 12.20 9.52
CA GLY A 770 -27.94 10.79 9.11
C GLY A 770 -28.95 10.66 7.96
N GLU A 771 -28.67 9.76 6.99
CA GLU A 771 -29.62 9.18 6.00
C GLU A 771 -30.26 10.20 5.00
N GLY A 772 -30.77 9.84 3.80
CA GLY A 772 -30.82 8.59 3.02
C GLY A 772 -31.33 8.89 1.58
N VAL A 773 -30.95 8.14 0.54
CA VAL A 773 -31.64 6.93 -0.01
C VAL A 773 -32.32 7.19 -1.39
N GLU A 774 -32.17 6.22 -2.31
CA GLU A 774 -32.95 5.98 -3.57
C GLU A 774 -32.93 7.00 -4.76
N GLY A 775 -32.08 6.76 -5.78
CA GLY A 775 -32.49 6.86 -7.21
C GLY A 775 -31.39 7.16 -8.27
N ASP A 776 -31.34 6.53 -9.47
CA ASP A 776 -31.67 5.12 -9.84
C ASP A 776 -31.06 4.67 -11.20
N ILE A 777 -31.25 3.40 -11.60
CA ILE A 777 -30.63 2.72 -12.77
C ILE A 777 -31.55 2.77 -14.03
N PRO A 778 -31.03 3.17 -15.21
CA PRO A 778 -31.00 2.21 -16.34
C PRO A 778 -29.80 2.33 -17.33
N SER A 779 -29.23 1.14 -17.64
CA SER A 779 -28.77 0.68 -18.98
C SER A 779 -27.72 1.43 -19.83
N TYR A 780 -26.62 0.71 -20.12
CA TYR A 780 -25.87 0.59 -21.40
C TYR A 780 -25.38 1.88 -22.15
N SER A 781 -24.06 2.13 -22.27
CA SER A 781 -23.08 1.56 -23.24
C SER A 781 -23.17 2.15 -24.68
N PRO A 782 -22.06 2.34 -25.45
CA PRO A 782 -20.67 1.87 -25.24
C PRO A 782 -19.54 2.90 -25.56
N PHE A 783 -18.28 2.41 -25.50
CA PHE A 783 -17.09 2.81 -26.29
C PHE A 783 -16.71 4.30 -26.46
N LEU A 784 -15.53 4.64 -25.92
CA LEU A 784 -14.40 5.03 -26.78
C LEU A 784 -13.07 4.67 -26.11
N ALA A 785 -12.34 3.72 -26.67
CA ALA A 785 -10.99 3.39 -26.24
C ALA A 785 -9.98 4.27 -26.98
N LEU A 786 -9.11 4.96 -26.24
CA LEU A 786 -7.91 5.60 -26.77
C LEU A 786 -6.68 4.89 -26.19
N THR A 787 -5.67 4.73 -27.03
CA THR A 787 -4.51 3.86 -26.78
C THR A 787 -3.56 4.47 -25.76
N ALA A 788 -3.23 3.70 -24.71
CA ALA A 788 -2.12 4.01 -23.82
C ALA A 788 -0.80 3.43 -24.37
N GLU A 789 0.24 4.24 -24.45
CA GLU A 789 1.63 3.79 -24.66
C GLU A 789 2.24 3.33 -23.32
N GLY A 790 3.26 2.47 -23.38
CA GLY A 790 3.81 1.76 -22.22
C GLY A 790 4.76 2.59 -21.35
N SER A 791 4.96 2.13 -20.12
CA SER A 791 5.70 2.83 -19.07
C SER A 791 7.10 2.25 -18.84
N ALA A 792 7.31 0.98 -19.21
CA ALA A 792 8.65 0.41 -19.40
C ALA A 792 9.51 1.28 -20.35
N GLU A 793 8.88 2.04 -21.26
CA GLU A 793 9.56 2.96 -22.15
C GLU A 793 10.15 4.20 -21.47
N ARG A 794 9.68 4.64 -20.29
CA ARG A 794 10.12 5.91 -19.67
C ARG A 794 11.42 5.81 -18.86
N MET A 795 11.85 4.62 -18.45
CA MET A 795 13.25 4.40 -18.02
C MET A 795 14.22 4.14 -19.19
N ILE A 796 13.73 4.21 -20.44
CA ILE A 796 14.50 3.91 -21.66
C ILE A 796 14.62 5.16 -22.55
N ARG A 797 13.53 5.92 -22.75
CA ARG A 797 13.44 7.12 -23.60
C ARG A 797 14.09 8.35 -22.93
N SER A 798 14.90 9.09 -23.69
CA SER A 798 15.20 10.51 -23.42
C SER A 798 14.15 11.41 -24.12
N PRO A 799 13.37 12.26 -23.43
CA PRO A 799 12.35 13.09 -24.07
C PRO A 799 12.95 14.17 -24.98
N VAL A 800 12.82 13.97 -26.30
CA VAL A 800 12.98 15.05 -27.28
C VAL A 800 11.79 16.00 -27.16
N GLN A 801 12.04 17.30 -26.94
CA GLN A 801 10.98 18.30 -26.83
C GLN A 801 10.31 18.58 -28.19
N GLY A 802 9.02 18.24 -28.31
CA GLY A 802 8.18 18.59 -29.45
C GLY A 802 7.34 19.85 -29.19
N SER A 803 7.89 21.04 -29.42
CA SER A 803 7.12 22.29 -29.40
C SER A 803 6.70 22.72 -30.81
N HIS A 804 5.39 22.76 -31.11
CA HIS A 804 4.69 23.86 -31.82
C HIS A 804 3.21 23.54 -32.14
N HIS A 805 2.46 24.56 -32.53
CA HIS A 805 1.05 24.49 -32.93
C HIS A 805 0.84 23.74 -34.26
N PRO A 806 -0.37 23.20 -34.51
CA PRO A 806 -0.67 22.49 -35.75
C PRO A 806 -0.79 23.45 -36.95
N SER A 807 0.09 23.25 -37.94
CA SER A 807 -0.07 23.78 -39.31
C SER A 807 0.11 22.64 -40.32
N SER A 808 -0.93 22.37 -41.10
CA SER A 808 -1.01 21.21 -42.00
C SER A 808 -0.01 21.24 -43.16
N PRO A 809 0.73 20.16 -43.44
CA PRO A 809 1.42 19.93 -44.71
C PRO A 809 0.66 18.92 -45.61
N ALA A 810 0.88 19.02 -46.93
CA ALA A 810 0.16 18.25 -47.94
C ALA A 810 0.72 16.83 -48.18
N ILE A 811 -0.11 16.00 -48.82
CA ILE A 811 0.24 14.64 -49.28
C ILE A 811 1.36 14.70 -50.33
N ALA A 812 2.39 13.85 -50.17
CA ALA A 812 3.42 13.61 -51.18
C ALA A 812 3.58 12.08 -51.38
N THR A 813 3.14 11.59 -52.54
CA THR A 813 3.20 10.17 -52.90
C THR A 813 4.51 9.83 -53.60
N ILE A 814 5.17 8.75 -53.18
CA ILE A 814 6.36 8.16 -53.84
C ILE A 814 6.07 6.66 -54.05
N PRO A 815 6.43 6.07 -55.21
CA PRO A 815 5.61 5.02 -55.81
C PRO A 815 5.90 3.59 -55.33
N ILE A 816 4.86 2.75 -55.42
CA ILE A 816 4.97 1.30 -55.46
C ILE A 816 5.43 0.91 -56.87
N VAL A 817 6.35 -0.04 -56.97
CA VAL A 817 6.68 -0.71 -58.24
C VAL A 817 5.83 -1.98 -58.35
N GLU A 818 4.98 -2.03 -59.37
CA GLU A 818 4.29 -3.24 -59.78
C GLU A 818 5.20 -4.09 -60.68
N GLU A 819 5.26 -5.39 -60.45
CA GLU A 819 5.52 -6.37 -61.52
C GLU A 819 4.44 -7.46 -61.45
N ASP A 820 3.91 -7.84 -62.61
CA ASP A 820 2.76 -8.73 -62.75
C ASP A 820 3.10 -10.20 -62.43
N GLY A 821 2.10 -10.93 -61.95
CA GLY A 821 2.27 -12.33 -61.55
C GLY A 821 2.16 -13.34 -62.70
N VAL A 822 2.29 -14.63 -62.35
CA VAL A 822 1.59 -15.75 -63.02
C VAL A 822 1.66 -17.02 -62.15
N GLY A 823 0.56 -17.78 -62.11
CA GLY A 823 0.60 -19.24 -61.96
C GLY A 823 0.58 -19.82 -60.54
N CYS A 824 -0.58 -20.35 -60.14
CA CYS A 824 -0.73 -21.15 -58.92
C CYS A 824 0.07 -22.46 -58.95
N ARG A 825 0.57 -22.89 -57.78
CA ARG A 825 0.65 -24.31 -57.40
C ARG A 825 0.33 -24.48 -55.93
N GLU A 826 -0.52 -25.45 -55.62
CA GLU A 826 -0.75 -25.93 -54.25
C GLU A 826 0.45 -26.77 -53.79
N ILE A 827 0.82 -26.64 -52.52
CA ILE A 827 1.56 -27.66 -51.76
C ILE A 827 0.93 -27.72 -50.38
N GLU A 828 0.26 -28.83 -50.08
CA GLU A 828 -0.25 -29.17 -48.74
C GLU A 828 0.88 -29.73 -47.86
N ASP A 829 0.62 -29.79 -46.56
CA ASP A 829 1.32 -30.58 -45.53
C ASP A 829 2.86 -30.54 -45.43
N CYS A 830 3.34 -29.94 -44.33
CA CYS A 830 4.40 -30.58 -43.54
C CYS A 830 4.24 -30.30 -42.04
N HIS A 831 4.55 -31.30 -41.23
CA HIS A 831 4.28 -31.37 -39.79
C HIS A 831 5.01 -30.31 -38.94
N PHE A 832 4.36 -29.94 -37.83
CA PHE A 832 5.01 -29.33 -36.66
C PHE A 832 6.05 -30.29 -36.03
N LEU A 833 7.14 -29.70 -35.54
CA LEU A 833 8.02 -30.18 -34.47
C LEU A 833 8.35 -29.02 -33.54
#